data_AF-A0ABD0BCQ6-F1
#
_entry.id   AF-A0ABD0BCQ6-F1
#
_cell.length_a   1.000
_cell.length_b   1.000
_cell.length_c   1.000
_cell.angle_alpha   90.00
_cell.angle_beta   90.00
_cell.angle_gamma   90.00
#
_symmetry.space_group_name_H-M   'P 1'
#
loop_
_entity.id
_entity.type
_entity.pdbx_description
1 polymer ?
#
loop_
_entity_poly.entity_id
_entity_poly.type
_entity_poly.pdbx_seq_one_letter_code
_entity_poly.pdbx_strand_id
1 'polypeptide(L)'
;MKSSQPLRGALLWILLGSTSVQAASQCTEAFLFPVQSHASPGVLSMNNESKIISTTVGASYPFLTKNIQPNANCNNGGFWNNGTWVSNCNVSGTLASVLKDVTFISDPDAFPANPGGFPSYSGKNDLACDGAISPAAGDYKNASWGGNSCVATLKSGQTYRFDTLSISEGAMLNLNGATVYAQKMTIKNGYNSGVTGSGDLHVNDLTVTGQGKLNDARVTVYSTLEVSGNGNTGTAVFQPHYLDKVTMEVSASGQSVLMGAGDWFIKSLGMKSNSAMTFQGQSSLAVYGLKMENESRISAAGSRSDLTLQLHQTLEVSGNGTLNGYLQARYLKTFKHQSTSNINFYFRGGNHWIDKMELGQNDRLIFGSGSAARLYIKSDLALSDQMEVNAGGKANDLMMYHFGKVTMSGNTKLNAILYVNTGDLAMSGQAVLTGAVSAVNVSMTNNSQVIHEPFTGDWPGMCEDPLTCFSDDFSASTLGSDWVVAQRNGSTLPSLQNGRLRLTQNTTNQATSATFQRLFPGASNLVTIEFDQYAYKTSGSSGADGMAVVLSDATITPQPGAFGGPLGYGFKTGISGFAGGWMGIGIDEYGNYANEGGSYNPGSRPQAVSIRGSGASSGTSGYRYLAGTASNLSPAVDSGTNGNRPHRYRITIDSRTAGSSLASVERNTGSGYTMLVGPINMVNQTGQAAVPANFLLSLTGSTGSVTNYHELDNVRICALKSNPVGTQIDHFEFDHSGQALTCNPETLTIRACANASCSQLFTDPVSAILTPLKNGSNGWIAGSQVSYNGNTATVNFSGGTTTLQLRNNLATAITVGVSGSTPSTKPLSTTLCRAGSGALSAAACTLSFADSGFVFDVLDTLANRPQQVVMKAVKKDDASQQCVPSFAGVSKPVRFWSDYVSPASNTFGSKVTVNGNAIAHVQNLKRQAN
;
A
#
# COMPACT_ATOMS: atom_id res chain seq x y z
N MET A 1 37.81 -48.56 -37.03
CA MET A 1 36.78 -47.65 -37.57
C MET A 1 35.73 -47.42 -36.50
N LYS A 2 35.53 -46.15 -36.11
CA LYS A 2 34.31 -45.42 -35.65
C LYS A 2 33.26 -46.22 -34.82
N SER A 3 32.66 -45.74 -33.73
CA SER A 3 32.53 -44.39 -33.15
C SER A 3 32.10 -44.48 -31.69
N SER A 4 32.54 -43.49 -30.91
CA SER A 4 32.22 -43.22 -29.52
C SER A 4 31.09 -42.20 -29.38
N GLN A 5 30.07 -42.46 -28.56
CA GLN A 5 29.32 -41.46 -27.78
C GLN A 5 28.65 -42.15 -26.56
N PRO A 6 28.83 -41.64 -25.32
CA PRO A 6 28.04 -42.05 -24.17
C PRO A 6 26.91 -41.05 -23.85
N LEU A 7 25.82 -41.60 -23.31
CA LEU A 7 24.61 -40.92 -22.85
C LEU A 7 24.90 -39.85 -21.79
N ARG A 8 24.32 -38.65 -21.96
CA ARG A 8 24.19 -37.64 -20.89
C ARG A 8 22.95 -37.96 -20.06
N GLY A 9 23.16 -38.40 -18.82
CA GLY A 9 22.12 -38.46 -17.78
C GLY A 9 21.85 -37.07 -17.21
N ALA A 10 20.57 -36.66 -17.22
CA ALA A 10 20.10 -35.50 -16.48
C ALA A 10 19.84 -35.91 -15.02
N LEU A 11 20.61 -35.35 -14.08
CA LEU A 11 20.34 -35.50 -12.64
C LEU A 11 19.20 -34.54 -12.25
N LEU A 12 18.06 -35.14 -11.92
CA LEU A 12 16.89 -34.49 -11.32
C LEU A 12 17.18 -34.29 -9.82
N TRP A 13 17.39 -33.05 -9.37
CA TRP A 13 17.44 -32.72 -7.95
C TRP A 13 16.02 -32.48 -7.42
N ILE A 14 15.57 -33.38 -6.54
CA ILE A 14 14.35 -33.25 -5.75
C ILE A 14 14.68 -32.36 -4.54
N LEU A 15 14.08 -31.17 -4.47
CA LEU A 15 14.14 -30.27 -3.31
C LEU A 15 12.87 -30.44 -2.47
N LEU A 16 13.02 -31.11 -1.33
CA LEU A 16 12.05 -31.12 -0.24
C LEU A 16 12.37 -29.98 0.74
N GLY A 17 11.38 -29.12 0.99
CA GLY A 17 11.19 -28.43 2.28
C GLY A 17 12.25 -27.41 2.74
N SER A 18 12.18 -26.18 2.25
CA SER A 18 12.21 -24.96 3.08
C SER A 18 11.77 -23.77 2.22
N THR A 19 10.88 -22.94 2.76
CA THR A 19 10.41 -21.70 2.11
C THR A 19 11.55 -20.67 2.12
N SER A 20 12.45 -20.74 1.14
CA SER A 20 13.29 -19.61 0.78
C SER A 20 12.60 -18.86 -0.36
N VAL A 21 12.25 -17.60 -0.11
CA VAL A 21 11.86 -16.64 -1.13
C VAL A 21 12.93 -16.69 -2.23
N GLN A 22 12.56 -17.18 -3.40
CA GLN A 22 13.42 -17.20 -4.56
C GLN A 22 13.52 -15.75 -5.04
N ALA A 23 14.48 -15.00 -4.50
CA ALA A 23 14.84 -13.68 -4.99
C ALA A 23 15.57 -13.86 -6.32
N ALA A 24 14.83 -13.84 -7.42
CA ALA A 24 15.37 -13.21 -8.61
C ALA A 24 15.41 -11.72 -8.27
N SER A 25 16.59 -11.17 -8.08
CA SER A 25 16.76 -9.72 -7.96
C SER A 25 18.05 -9.37 -8.66
N GLN A 26 18.03 -8.30 -9.47
CA GLN A 26 19.23 -7.78 -10.15
C GLN A 26 20.40 -7.56 -9.16
N CYS A 27 20.11 -7.29 -7.89
CA CYS A 27 21.11 -7.11 -6.85
C CYS A 27 21.75 -8.39 -6.33
N THR A 28 21.02 -9.51 -6.33
CA THR A 28 21.62 -10.81 -5.99
C THR A 28 22.74 -11.14 -6.99
N GLU A 29 22.57 -10.75 -8.26
CA GLU A 29 23.61 -10.88 -9.28
C GLU A 29 24.67 -9.76 -9.21
N ALA A 30 24.27 -8.53 -8.83
CA ALA A 30 25.20 -7.41 -8.69
C ALA A 30 26.16 -7.55 -7.50
N PHE A 31 25.77 -8.32 -6.48
CA PHE A 31 26.51 -8.54 -5.23
C PHE A 31 26.73 -10.03 -4.94
N LEU A 32 26.82 -10.85 -5.99
CA LEU A 32 27.05 -12.29 -5.87
C LEU A 32 28.42 -12.60 -5.24
N PHE A 33 29.42 -11.74 -5.47
CA PHE A 33 30.77 -11.88 -4.91
C PHE A 33 31.12 -10.70 -4.00
N PRO A 34 32.12 -10.85 -3.11
CA PRO A 34 32.48 -9.80 -2.15
C PRO A 34 32.92 -8.50 -2.83
N VAL A 35 33.59 -8.61 -3.96
CA VAL A 35 34.05 -7.51 -4.82
C VAL A 35 33.68 -7.88 -6.24
N GLN A 36 33.02 -6.99 -6.99
CA GLN A 36 32.72 -7.15 -8.41
C GLN A 36 32.85 -5.86 -9.20
N SER A 37 32.91 -5.99 -10.53
CA SER A 37 32.77 -4.86 -11.46
C SER A 37 31.57 -5.03 -12.37
N HIS A 38 30.83 -3.95 -12.58
CA HIS A 38 29.66 -3.86 -13.46
C HIS A 38 29.94 -3.09 -14.77
N ALA A 39 31.17 -2.62 -15.00
CA ALA A 39 31.55 -1.84 -16.18
C ALA A 39 32.81 -2.41 -16.85
N SER A 40 32.92 -2.28 -18.19
CA SER A 40 34.09 -2.71 -18.96
C SER A 40 34.85 -1.52 -19.55
N PRO A 41 36.20 -1.47 -19.46
CA PRO A 41 37.07 -2.43 -18.79
C PRO A 41 37.12 -2.19 -17.27
N GLY A 42 36.65 -3.15 -16.47
CA GLY A 42 36.77 -3.13 -15.01
C GLY A 42 38.07 -3.78 -14.56
N VAL A 43 38.73 -3.20 -13.54
CA VAL A 43 40.03 -3.66 -13.03
C VAL A 43 39.99 -3.86 -11.53
N LEU A 44 40.54 -4.99 -11.07
CA LEU A 44 40.91 -5.23 -9.67
C LEU A 44 42.43 -5.18 -9.52
N SER A 45 42.93 -4.25 -8.70
CA SER A 45 44.35 -4.16 -8.35
C SER A 45 44.56 -4.40 -6.86
N MET A 46 45.49 -5.29 -6.51
CA MET A 46 45.81 -5.60 -5.12
C MET A 46 47.32 -5.63 -4.89
N ASN A 47 47.80 -4.95 -3.85
CA ASN A 47 49.22 -4.98 -3.44
C ASN A 47 49.38 -4.99 -1.91
N ASN A 48 50.64 -5.14 -1.44
CA ASN A 48 51.07 -4.93 -0.05
C ASN A 48 50.10 -5.53 1.00
N GLU A 49 49.88 -6.85 0.97
CA GLU A 49 49.12 -7.58 2.01
C GLU A 49 47.61 -7.29 2.09
N SER A 50 47.04 -6.62 1.10
CA SER A 50 45.57 -6.48 0.98
C SER A 50 44.85 -7.83 0.82
N LYS A 51 43.59 -7.91 1.30
CA LYS A 51 42.83 -9.16 1.44
C LYS A 51 41.37 -9.09 1.01
N ILE A 52 40.88 -10.15 0.38
CA ILE A 52 39.44 -10.43 0.23
C ILE A 52 39.15 -11.74 0.98
N ILE A 53 38.12 -11.72 1.84
CA ILE A 53 37.77 -12.81 2.76
C ILE A 53 36.30 -13.20 2.53
N SER A 54 36.01 -14.46 2.22
CA SER A 54 34.65 -14.99 2.05
C SER A 54 34.53 -16.43 2.55
N THR A 55 33.44 -16.75 3.25
CA THR A 55 33.12 -18.11 3.71
C THR A 55 32.00 -18.77 2.91
N THR A 56 31.27 -17.99 2.09
CA THR A 56 30.06 -18.42 1.39
C THR A 56 30.25 -18.64 -0.11
N VAL A 57 31.34 -18.12 -0.70
CA VAL A 57 31.64 -18.22 -2.13
C VAL A 57 32.99 -18.92 -2.33
N GLY A 58 33.01 -19.96 -3.19
CA GLY A 58 34.16 -20.84 -3.39
C GLY A 58 35.39 -20.17 -4.04
N ALA A 59 36.50 -20.92 -4.12
CA ALA A 59 37.85 -20.45 -4.53
C ALA A 59 38.01 -19.94 -5.98
N SER A 60 36.92 -19.81 -6.74
CA SER A 60 36.91 -19.34 -8.14
C SER A 60 36.16 -18.02 -8.22
N TYR A 61 36.91 -16.92 -8.10
CA TYR A 61 36.40 -15.57 -8.31
C TYR A 61 36.35 -15.28 -9.82
N PRO A 62 35.35 -14.55 -10.36
CA PRO A 62 35.30 -14.32 -11.80
C PRO A 62 35.44 -12.83 -12.19
N PHE A 63 36.61 -12.35 -12.70
CA PHE A 63 36.81 -10.96 -13.18
C PHE A 63 37.72 -10.80 -14.42
N LEU A 64 37.58 -9.66 -15.13
CA LEU A 64 38.41 -9.18 -16.25
C LEU A 64 39.62 -8.35 -15.75
N THR A 65 40.72 -8.37 -16.51
CA THR A 65 42.05 -7.72 -16.32
C THR A 65 42.56 -7.51 -14.88
N LYS A 66 43.62 -8.25 -14.51
CA LYS A 66 44.16 -8.35 -13.14
C LYS A 66 45.60 -7.82 -13.02
N ASN A 67 45.88 -7.11 -11.92
CA ASN A 67 47.23 -6.81 -11.43
C ASN A 67 47.36 -7.13 -9.92
N ILE A 68 47.87 -8.31 -9.55
CA ILE A 68 48.11 -8.72 -8.15
C ILE A 68 49.62 -8.91 -7.92
N GLN A 69 50.16 -8.24 -6.90
CA GLN A 69 51.57 -8.38 -6.48
C GLN A 69 51.77 -9.55 -5.50
N PRO A 70 53.00 -10.11 -5.36
CA PRO A 70 53.28 -11.36 -4.63
C PRO A 70 52.79 -11.44 -3.17
N ASN A 71 52.55 -10.30 -2.52
CA ASN A 71 52.15 -10.25 -1.10
C ASN A 71 50.65 -9.99 -0.90
N ALA A 72 49.83 -9.83 -1.94
CA ALA A 72 48.38 -9.67 -1.83
C ALA A 72 47.67 -11.03 -1.92
N ASN A 73 46.64 -11.24 -1.07
CA ASN A 73 46.02 -12.56 -0.88
C ASN A 73 44.48 -12.49 -1.01
N CYS A 74 43.87 -13.30 -1.87
CA CYS A 74 42.43 -13.59 -1.78
C CYS A 74 42.29 -14.95 -1.11
N ASN A 75 41.69 -15.04 0.07
CA ASN A 75 41.69 -16.31 0.81
C ASN A 75 40.63 -17.27 0.26
N ASN A 76 41.11 -18.28 -0.47
CA ASN A 76 40.80 -19.71 -0.30
C ASN A 76 41.86 -20.57 -1.06
N GLY A 77 43.13 -20.49 -0.61
CA GLY A 77 44.23 -21.40 -1.02
C GLY A 77 45.38 -20.78 -1.83
N GLY A 78 46.57 -21.36 -1.66
CA GLY A 78 47.80 -21.11 -2.41
C GLY A 78 48.77 -22.29 -2.22
N PHE A 79 49.82 -22.39 -3.03
CA PHE A 79 50.86 -23.41 -2.89
C PHE A 79 52.25 -22.79 -2.99
N TRP A 80 53.23 -23.40 -2.32
CA TRP A 80 54.63 -23.01 -2.42
C TRP A 80 55.24 -23.63 -3.69
N ASN A 81 55.83 -22.81 -4.55
CA ASN A 81 56.57 -23.25 -5.72
C ASN A 81 57.97 -22.62 -5.70
N ASN A 82 59.02 -23.44 -5.57
CA ASN A 82 60.43 -23.01 -5.58
C ASN A 82 60.72 -21.81 -4.64
N GLY A 83 60.24 -21.85 -3.39
CA GLY A 83 60.49 -20.78 -2.42
C GLY A 83 59.71 -19.48 -2.66
N THR A 84 58.78 -19.46 -3.60
CA THR A 84 57.82 -18.38 -3.83
C THR A 84 56.40 -18.87 -3.53
N TRP A 85 55.65 -18.13 -2.72
CA TRP A 85 54.24 -18.45 -2.46
C TRP A 85 53.38 -18.01 -3.64
N VAL A 86 52.62 -18.94 -4.22
CA VAL A 86 51.73 -18.71 -5.36
C VAL A 86 50.29 -18.79 -4.86
N SER A 87 49.53 -17.69 -4.95
CA SER A 87 48.11 -17.68 -4.57
C SER A 87 47.23 -18.34 -5.66
N ASN A 88 46.20 -19.12 -5.28
CA ASN A 88 45.32 -19.84 -6.21
C ASN A 88 44.27 -18.95 -6.91
N CYS A 89 44.60 -17.69 -7.17
CA CYS A 89 43.63 -16.76 -7.76
C CYS A 89 43.61 -16.91 -9.29
N ASN A 90 43.11 -18.05 -9.78
CA ASN A 90 42.58 -18.23 -11.13
C ASN A 90 41.22 -17.52 -11.18
N VAL A 91 41.24 -16.27 -11.62
CA VAL A 91 40.08 -15.39 -11.61
C VAL A 91 39.67 -15.04 -13.04
N SER A 92 38.50 -15.50 -13.51
CA SER A 92 37.96 -15.19 -14.85
C SER A 92 36.42 -15.17 -14.84
N GLY A 93 35.79 -14.14 -15.43
CA GLY A 93 34.36 -13.92 -15.22
C GLY A 93 33.61 -12.93 -16.09
N THR A 94 32.29 -12.94 -15.91
CA THR A 94 31.30 -12.02 -16.49
C THR A 94 31.15 -10.78 -15.60
N LEU A 95 30.84 -9.63 -16.20
CA LEU A 95 30.46 -8.41 -15.46
C LEU A 95 29.28 -8.69 -14.53
N ALA A 96 29.27 -8.02 -13.38
CA ALA A 96 28.09 -7.95 -12.53
C ALA A 96 26.92 -7.31 -13.28
N SER A 97 25.70 -7.72 -12.96
CA SER A 97 24.49 -7.07 -13.45
C SER A 97 24.49 -5.61 -12.99
N VAL A 98 24.33 -4.69 -13.94
CA VAL A 98 24.19 -3.26 -13.66
C VAL A 98 22.88 -3.06 -12.90
N LEU A 99 22.93 -2.34 -11.79
CA LEU A 99 21.70 -1.95 -11.10
C LEU A 99 20.93 -0.93 -11.94
N LYS A 100 19.61 -0.85 -11.76
CA LYS A 100 18.79 0.19 -12.40
C LYS A 100 19.42 1.57 -12.22
N ASP A 101 19.55 2.31 -13.33
CA ASP A 101 20.09 3.67 -13.30
C ASP A 101 19.24 4.57 -12.39
N VAL A 102 19.92 5.20 -11.45
CA VAL A 102 19.34 6.18 -10.55
C VAL A 102 19.75 7.55 -11.02
N THR A 103 18.80 8.45 -11.13
CA THR A 103 19.11 9.87 -11.25
C THR A 103 19.18 10.47 -9.85
N PHE A 104 20.27 11.18 -9.54
CA PHE A 104 20.33 11.92 -8.28
C PHE A 104 19.22 12.96 -8.26
N ILE A 105 18.45 13.02 -7.16
CA ILE A 105 17.31 13.94 -7.07
C ILE A 105 17.78 15.39 -7.22
N SER A 106 16.95 16.22 -7.86
CA SER A 106 17.11 17.67 -7.74
C SER A 106 16.77 18.12 -6.33
N ASP A 107 17.24 19.31 -5.95
CA ASP A 107 16.68 20.01 -4.81
C ASP A 107 15.16 20.09 -4.99
N PRO A 108 14.37 19.51 -4.08
CA PRO A 108 12.93 19.36 -4.32
C PRO A 108 12.15 20.68 -4.20
N ASP A 109 12.80 21.83 -3.92
CA ASP A 109 12.17 23.13 -3.55
C ASP A 109 11.11 22.98 -2.43
N ALA A 110 11.15 21.85 -1.71
CA ALA A 110 10.05 21.33 -0.90
C ALA A 110 10.20 21.61 0.60
N PHE A 111 10.99 22.62 0.97
CA PHE A 111 10.91 23.10 2.35
C PHE A 111 9.54 23.77 2.53
N PRO A 112 8.79 23.47 3.60
CA PRO A 112 7.48 24.05 3.81
C PRO A 112 7.49 25.57 3.66
N ALA A 113 6.52 26.10 2.91
CA ALA A 113 6.33 27.55 2.84
C ALA A 113 5.98 28.06 4.24
N ASN A 114 6.49 29.25 4.59
CA ASN A 114 6.05 29.93 5.80
C ASN A 114 4.52 30.08 5.72
N PRO A 115 3.75 29.48 6.64
CA PRO A 115 2.29 29.50 6.57
C PRO A 115 1.71 30.92 6.70
N GLY A 116 2.53 31.91 7.10
CA GLY A 116 2.05 33.19 7.61
C GLY A 116 1.29 32.97 8.92
N GLY A 117 1.31 33.94 9.84
CA GLY A 117 0.62 33.66 11.10
C GLY A 117 0.72 34.67 12.22
N PHE A 118 1.57 35.69 12.12
CA PHE A 118 1.54 36.73 13.12
C PHE A 118 0.31 37.64 12.94
N PRO A 119 -0.56 37.82 13.96
CA PRO A 119 -1.75 38.64 13.82
C PRO A 119 -1.44 40.10 13.47
N SER A 120 -2.23 40.69 12.57
CA SER A 120 -2.14 42.12 12.27
C SER A 120 -2.86 42.94 13.35
N TYR A 121 -2.14 43.88 13.93
CA TYR A 121 -2.66 44.94 14.81
C TYR A 121 -1.75 46.16 14.69
N SER A 122 -2.23 47.32 15.13
CA SER A 122 -1.43 48.54 15.21
C SER A 122 -1.56 49.15 16.60
N GLY A 123 -0.42 49.41 17.22
CA GLY A 123 -0.36 50.05 18.52
C GLY A 123 -0.88 51.48 18.48
N LYS A 124 -1.67 51.86 19.49
CA LYS A 124 -2.27 53.21 19.55
C LYS A 124 -1.40 54.21 20.29
N ASN A 125 -0.88 53.82 21.45
CA ASN A 125 -0.11 54.68 22.35
C ASN A 125 1.09 53.92 22.94
N ASP A 126 2.11 54.65 23.37
CA ASP A 126 3.21 54.07 24.14
C ASP A 126 2.79 53.74 25.58
N LEU A 127 3.39 52.71 26.18
CA LEU A 127 3.16 52.30 27.56
C LEU A 127 4.42 52.50 28.40
N ALA A 128 4.42 53.54 29.23
CA ALA A 128 5.50 53.84 30.17
C ALA A 128 5.43 52.98 31.44
N CYS A 129 6.59 52.79 32.08
CA CYS A 129 6.73 52.08 33.34
C CYS A 129 7.90 52.70 34.13
N ASP A 130 7.59 53.44 35.19
CA ASP A 130 8.54 54.09 36.10
C ASP A 130 8.45 53.55 37.55
N GLY A 131 7.55 52.58 37.77
CA GLY A 131 7.26 51.94 39.05
C GLY A 131 6.53 50.60 38.87
N ALA A 132 5.86 50.13 39.92
CA ALA A 132 4.97 48.97 39.83
C ALA A 132 3.65 49.35 39.14
N ILE A 133 3.32 48.71 38.02
CA ILE A 133 2.12 49.00 37.22
C ILE A 133 1.28 47.74 36.95
N SER A 134 -0.04 47.92 36.80
CA SER A 134 -0.95 46.90 36.25
C SER A 134 -1.76 47.51 35.11
N PRO A 135 -1.23 47.48 33.87
CA PRO A 135 -1.84 48.17 32.73
C PRO A 135 -3.20 47.58 32.35
N ALA A 136 -4.01 48.38 31.64
CA ALA A 136 -5.21 47.87 31.00
C ALA A 136 -4.85 46.97 29.80
N ALA A 137 -5.72 46.01 29.48
CA ALA A 137 -5.58 45.21 28.26
C ALA A 137 -5.77 46.09 27.02
N GLY A 138 -5.02 45.86 25.96
CA GLY A 138 -5.12 46.65 24.73
C GLY A 138 -3.92 46.58 23.80
N ASP A 139 -3.96 47.43 22.78
CA ASP A 139 -2.95 47.50 21.72
C ASP A 139 -2.06 48.74 21.90
N TYR A 140 -0.78 48.50 22.13
CA TYR A 140 0.25 49.49 22.44
C TYR A 140 1.28 49.57 21.32
N LYS A 141 1.80 50.78 21.09
CA LYS A 141 2.83 51.02 20.08
C LYS A 141 4.18 50.58 20.63
N ASN A 142 4.78 51.34 21.55
CA ASN A 142 6.04 50.98 22.18
C ASN A 142 5.89 50.84 23.69
N ALA A 143 6.54 49.82 24.25
CA ALA A 143 6.78 49.67 25.68
C ALA A 143 8.29 49.46 25.87
N SER A 144 9.02 50.52 26.22
CA SER A 144 10.46 50.46 26.47
C SER A 144 10.72 50.69 27.95
N TRP A 145 10.95 49.61 28.67
CA TRP A 145 11.02 49.60 30.12
C TRP A 145 12.46 49.41 30.61
N GLY A 146 12.86 50.24 31.56
CA GLY A 146 14.20 50.27 32.16
C GLY A 146 14.13 50.52 33.66
N GLY A 147 15.20 50.17 34.38
CA GLY A 147 15.34 50.41 35.81
C GLY A 147 14.65 49.37 36.70
N ASN A 148 15.24 49.11 37.88
CA ASN A 148 14.73 48.18 38.89
C ASN A 148 13.34 48.56 39.46
N SER A 149 12.90 49.81 39.29
CA SER A 149 11.59 50.25 39.75
C SER A 149 10.45 49.79 38.85
N CYS A 150 10.72 49.49 37.58
CA CYS A 150 9.68 49.06 36.64
C CYS A 150 9.29 47.59 36.86
N VAL A 151 8.09 47.37 37.38
CA VAL A 151 7.49 46.03 37.54
C VAL A 151 6.08 46.04 36.97
N ALA A 152 5.90 45.50 35.77
CA ALA A 152 4.60 45.39 35.12
C ALA A 152 3.97 44.03 35.40
N THR A 153 2.80 44.00 36.07
CA THR A 153 2.04 42.75 36.29
C THR A 153 0.74 42.79 35.50
N LEU A 154 0.62 41.87 34.54
CA LEU A 154 -0.55 41.77 33.68
C LEU A 154 -1.73 41.11 34.41
N LYS A 155 -2.94 41.37 33.90
CA LYS A 155 -4.16 40.74 34.41
C LYS A 155 -4.39 39.38 33.73
N SER A 156 -4.66 38.36 34.54
CA SER A 156 -4.90 36.99 34.08
C SER A 156 -6.06 36.91 33.07
N GLY A 157 -5.91 36.07 32.04
CA GLY A 157 -6.91 35.87 30.99
C GLY A 157 -7.11 37.04 30.03
N GLN A 158 -6.29 38.10 30.13
CA GLN A 158 -6.37 39.27 29.25
C GLN A 158 -5.31 39.23 28.15
N THR A 159 -5.57 39.96 27.06
CA THR A 159 -4.67 40.06 25.91
C THR A 159 -4.03 41.45 25.81
N TYR A 160 -2.72 41.48 25.58
CA TYR A 160 -1.93 42.69 25.38
C TYR A 160 -1.17 42.57 24.06
N ARG A 161 -1.14 43.64 23.26
CA ARG A 161 -0.44 43.64 21.97
C ARG A 161 0.53 44.81 21.87
N PHE A 162 1.73 44.57 21.34
CA PHE A 162 2.81 45.55 21.26
C PHE A 162 3.46 45.55 19.89
N ASP A 163 3.60 46.72 19.25
CA ASP A 163 4.45 46.78 18.05
C ASP A 163 5.92 46.56 18.47
N THR A 164 6.35 47.16 19.58
CA THR A 164 7.67 46.90 20.18
C THR A 164 7.59 46.84 21.71
N LEU A 165 8.14 45.76 22.29
CA LEU A 165 8.28 45.55 23.73
C LEU A 165 9.76 45.32 24.09
N SER A 166 10.38 46.27 24.77
CA SER A 166 11.77 46.20 25.22
C SER A 166 11.83 46.21 26.74
N ILE A 167 12.50 45.22 27.32
CA ILE A 167 12.67 45.06 28.78
C ILE A 167 14.16 45.08 29.09
N SER A 168 14.61 46.09 29.84
CA SER A 168 16.01 46.27 30.17
C SER A 168 16.30 46.82 31.57
N GLU A 169 17.58 46.87 31.95
CA GLU A 169 18.07 47.54 33.17
C GLU A 169 17.33 47.18 34.48
N GLY A 170 16.88 45.94 34.64
CA GLY A 170 16.17 45.46 35.82
C GLY A 170 14.65 45.53 35.78
N ALA A 171 14.07 46.00 34.68
CA ALA A 171 12.63 45.95 34.47
C ALA A 171 12.11 44.50 34.44
N MET A 172 10.92 44.29 35.01
CA MET A 172 10.29 42.98 35.10
C MET A 172 8.87 42.99 34.52
N LEU A 173 8.56 42.01 33.68
CA LEU A 173 7.20 41.72 33.21
C LEU A 173 6.73 40.41 33.85
N ASN A 174 5.61 40.44 34.57
CA ASN A 174 4.92 39.25 35.03
C ASN A 174 3.67 39.00 34.17
N LEU A 175 3.64 37.88 33.44
CA LEU A 175 2.54 37.51 32.56
C LEU A 175 1.27 37.15 33.33
N ASN A 176 1.38 36.54 34.50
CA ASN A 176 0.24 36.24 35.40
C ASN A 176 -0.99 35.60 34.70
N GLY A 177 -0.77 34.69 33.76
CA GLY A 177 -1.79 33.99 32.96
C GLY A 177 -2.38 34.81 31.80
N ALA A 178 -1.75 35.92 31.42
CA ALA A 178 -2.13 36.73 30.26
C ALA A 178 -1.58 36.16 28.94
N THR A 179 -2.16 36.63 27.84
CA THR A 179 -1.65 36.43 26.49
C THR A 179 -1.01 37.72 25.98
N VAL A 180 0.24 37.67 25.54
CA VAL A 180 0.97 38.82 25.01
C VAL A 180 1.34 38.57 23.55
N TYR A 181 1.02 39.51 22.67
CA TYR A 181 1.53 39.57 21.31
C TYR A 181 2.54 40.70 21.19
N ALA A 182 3.70 40.44 20.59
CA ALA A 182 4.68 41.48 20.26
C ALA A 182 5.23 41.30 18.85
N GLN A 183 5.17 42.32 17.98
CA GLN A 183 5.82 42.24 16.67
C GLN A 183 7.34 42.14 16.89
N LYS A 184 7.90 43.03 17.73
CA LYS A 184 9.29 42.94 18.15
C LYS A 184 9.39 42.91 19.67
N MET A 185 10.13 41.94 20.20
CA MET A 185 10.43 41.88 21.63
C MET A 185 11.93 41.75 21.88
N THR A 186 12.45 42.57 22.78
CA THR A 186 13.84 42.50 23.23
C THR A 186 13.88 42.41 24.74
N ILE A 187 14.52 41.37 25.28
CA ILE A 187 14.83 41.22 26.69
C ILE A 187 16.34 41.37 26.82
N LYS A 188 16.79 42.51 27.33
CA LYS A 188 18.21 42.83 27.46
C LYS A 188 18.57 43.09 28.91
N ASN A 189 19.50 42.31 29.47
CA ASN A 189 19.82 42.48 30.88
C ASN A 189 21.25 42.95 31.15
N GLY A 190 21.35 44.06 31.89
CA GLY A 190 22.56 44.47 32.62
C GLY A 190 22.49 44.22 34.14
N TYR A 191 21.28 44.11 34.71
CA TYR A 191 20.95 43.85 36.13
C TYR A 191 19.57 43.16 36.28
N ASN A 192 19.48 41.82 36.38
CA ASN A 192 18.23 41.04 36.61
C ASN A 192 16.93 41.29 35.76
N SER A 193 16.92 42.00 34.63
CA SER A 193 15.69 42.17 33.80
C SER A 193 15.11 40.86 33.26
N GLY A 194 13.78 40.75 33.17
CA GLY A 194 13.16 39.56 32.57
C GLY A 194 11.63 39.52 32.51
N VAL A 195 11.15 38.43 31.91
CA VAL A 195 9.75 38.02 31.86
C VAL A 195 9.56 36.81 32.77
N THR A 196 8.51 36.83 33.58
CA THR A 196 8.20 35.80 34.59
C THR A 196 6.71 35.50 34.62
N GLY A 197 6.34 34.43 35.32
CA GLY A 197 4.95 34.01 35.48
C GLY A 197 4.41 33.24 34.27
N SER A 198 3.53 32.28 34.53
CA SER A 198 2.88 31.51 33.47
C SER A 198 2.07 32.40 32.53
N GLY A 199 2.05 32.11 31.24
CA GLY A 199 1.26 32.85 30.25
C GLY A 199 1.67 32.47 28.83
N ASP A 200 0.91 32.93 27.84
CA ASP A 200 1.20 32.69 26.43
C ASP A 200 1.85 33.93 25.81
N LEU A 201 3.06 33.77 25.28
CA LEU A 201 3.84 34.84 24.67
C LEU A 201 4.02 34.56 23.18
N HIS A 202 3.36 35.34 22.34
CA HIS A 202 3.43 35.27 20.88
C HIS A 202 4.29 36.41 20.35
N VAL A 203 5.42 36.10 19.71
CA VAL A 203 6.37 37.12 19.25
C VAL A 203 6.74 36.88 17.79
N ASN A 204 6.72 37.92 16.95
CA ASN A 204 7.24 37.76 15.60
C ASN A 204 8.77 37.66 15.62
N ASP A 205 9.43 38.68 16.18
CA ASP A 205 10.88 38.75 16.32
C ASP A 205 11.29 38.88 17.79
N LEU A 206 11.90 37.83 18.35
CA LEU A 206 12.31 37.74 19.76
C LEU A 206 13.84 37.76 19.90
N THR A 207 14.36 38.70 20.69
CA THR A 207 15.76 38.74 21.11
C THR A 207 15.87 38.63 22.62
N VAL A 208 16.60 37.63 23.12
CA VAL A 208 16.98 37.49 24.53
C VAL A 208 18.50 37.63 24.61
N THR A 209 18.97 38.74 25.14
CA THR A 209 20.39 39.10 25.13
C THR A 209 20.86 39.78 26.41
N GLY A 210 22.17 39.90 26.61
CA GLY A 210 22.71 40.11 27.96
C GLY A 210 22.18 39.01 28.89
N GLN A 211 22.26 39.15 30.20
CA GLN A 211 21.73 38.14 31.14
C GLN A 211 20.17 38.05 31.17
N GLY A 212 19.47 38.40 30.07
CA GLY A 212 18.02 38.52 29.96
C GLY A 212 17.32 37.22 30.32
N LYS A 213 16.26 37.29 31.12
CA LYS A 213 15.55 36.10 31.61
C LYS A 213 14.15 36.00 31.01
N LEU A 214 13.80 34.81 30.54
CA LEU A 214 12.45 34.44 30.14
C LEU A 214 12.10 33.15 30.89
N ASN A 215 11.16 33.21 31.84
CA ASN A 215 10.78 32.07 32.68
C ASN A 215 9.28 31.79 32.61
N ASP A 216 8.91 30.52 32.75
CA ASP A 216 7.54 29.99 32.94
C ASP A 216 6.54 30.26 31.80
N ALA A 217 6.94 30.99 30.76
CA ALA A 217 6.10 31.32 29.61
C ALA A 217 6.02 30.16 28.60
N ARG A 218 4.85 30.04 27.94
CA ARG A 218 4.69 29.28 26.69
C ARG A 218 4.94 30.23 25.54
N VAL A 219 5.98 29.99 24.76
CA VAL A 219 6.49 30.99 23.80
C VAL A 219 6.29 30.50 22.37
N THR A 220 5.57 31.27 21.54
CA THR A 220 5.44 30.99 20.11
C THR A 220 6.14 32.09 19.33
N VAL A 221 7.21 31.75 18.61
CA VAL A 221 7.95 32.68 17.75
C VAL A 221 7.56 32.46 16.30
N TYR A 222 7.23 33.53 15.57
CA TYR A 222 6.68 33.45 14.21
C TYR A 222 7.67 33.73 13.09
N SER A 223 8.82 34.36 13.39
CA SER A 223 9.81 34.76 12.39
C SER A 223 11.23 34.53 12.89
N THR A 224 11.72 35.35 13.84
CA THR A 224 13.12 35.28 14.29
C THR A 224 13.27 35.07 15.79
N LEU A 225 14.21 34.19 16.16
CA LEU A 225 14.66 33.98 17.55
C LEU A 225 16.17 34.22 17.63
N GLU A 226 16.58 35.13 18.51
CA GLU A 226 17.98 35.33 18.88
C GLU A 226 18.17 35.13 20.38
N VAL A 227 19.08 34.24 20.76
CA VAL A 227 19.54 34.08 22.15
C VAL A 227 21.05 34.27 22.18
N SER A 228 21.52 35.42 22.69
CA SER A 228 22.93 35.84 22.59
C SER A 228 23.44 36.44 23.90
N GLY A 229 24.76 36.61 24.05
CA GLY A 229 25.33 37.41 25.16
C GLY A 229 24.98 36.93 26.57
N ASN A 230 24.84 35.61 26.77
CA ASN A 230 24.36 34.95 28.00
C ASN A 230 22.86 35.15 28.31
N GLY A 231 22.03 35.37 27.28
CA GLY A 231 20.59 35.33 27.38
C GLY A 231 20.09 33.98 27.91
N ASN A 232 19.12 34.02 28.83
CA ASN A 232 18.61 32.86 29.55
C ASN A 232 17.11 32.69 29.31
N THR A 233 16.73 31.60 28.64
CA THR A 233 15.33 31.23 28.43
C THR A 233 14.76 30.33 29.54
N GLY A 234 15.53 30.10 30.60
CA GLY A 234 15.06 29.59 31.87
C GLY A 234 14.18 28.35 31.77
N THR A 235 12.97 28.44 32.35
CA THR A 235 11.93 27.41 32.32
C THR A 235 10.90 27.61 31.20
N ALA A 236 11.08 28.63 30.33
CA ALA A 236 10.13 28.87 29.25
C ALA A 236 10.17 27.74 28.21
N VAL A 237 9.00 27.34 27.73
CA VAL A 237 8.86 26.25 26.75
C VAL A 237 8.36 26.82 25.42
N PHE A 238 9.20 26.77 24.40
CA PHE A 238 8.87 27.22 23.06
C PHE A 238 7.91 26.22 22.42
N GLN A 239 6.87 26.71 21.73
CA GLN A 239 5.83 25.90 21.11
C GLN A 239 6.11 25.68 19.62
N PRO A 240 5.80 24.49 19.05
CA PRO A 240 6.10 24.16 17.66
C PRO A 240 5.55 25.18 16.67
N HIS A 241 6.44 25.69 15.81
CA HIS A 241 6.08 26.65 14.78
C HIS A 241 7.10 26.68 13.63
N TYR A 242 6.80 27.49 12.61
CA TYR A 242 7.73 27.85 11.55
C TYR A 242 8.58 29.05 11.96
N LEU A 243 9.91 28.98 11.80
CA LEU A 243 10.83 30.10 12.04
C LEU A 243 11.71 30.32 10.81
N ASP A 244 11.84 31.58 10.40
CA ASP A 244 12.74 31.97 9.32
C ASP A 244 14.21 31.91 9.78
N LYS A 245 14.49 32.33 11.01
CA LYS A 245 15.87 32.38 11.52
C LYS A 245 15.95 32.17 13.03
N VAL A 246 16.84 31.27 13.45
CA VAL A 246 17.22 31.07 14.84
C VAL A 246 18.73 31.25 14.96
N THR A 247 19.16 32.12 15.86
CA THR A 247 20.57 32.37 16.16
C THR A 247 20.82 32.19 17.65
N MET A 248 21.76 31.33 18.00
CA MET A 248 22.14 31.06 19.40
C MET A 248 23.64 31.22 19.59
N GLU A 249 24.04 32.12 20.47
CA GLU A 249 25.44 32.39 20.82
C GLU A 249 25.56 32.65 22.32
N VAL A 250 25.56 31.56 23.10
CA VAL A 250 25.60 31.58 24.56
C VAL A 250 26.93 30.99 25.05
N SER A 251 27.69 31.75 25.84
CA SER A 251 28.98 31.30 26.36
C SER A 251 28.88 30.54 27.69
N ALA A 252 27.83 30.81 28.50
CA ALA A 252 27.60 30.11 29.76
C ALA A 252 27.18 28.64 29.54
N SER A 253 27.75 27.71 30.31
CA SER A 253 27.37 26.30 30.27
C SER A 253 26.04 26.04 30.98
N GLY A 254 25.24 25.10 30.47
CA GLY A 254 24.00 24.62 31.10
C GLY A 254 22.70 25.34 30.72
N GLN A 255 22.75 26.36 29.86
CA GLN A 255 21.54 27.01 29.34
C GLN A 255 21.05 26.31 28.06
N SER A 256 19.82 25.80 28.09
CA SER A 256 19.17 25.16 26.95
C SER A 256 17.83 25.82 26.64
N VAL A 257 17.56 26.07 25.37
CA VAL A 257 16.23 26.46 24.90
C VAL A 257 15.36 25.21 24.89
N LEU A 258 14.32 25.19 25.73
CA LEU A 258 13.37 24.08 25.80
C LEU A 258 12.33 24.20 24.69
N MET A 259 12.31 23.20 23.81
CA MET A 259 11.41 23.09 22.68
C MET A 259 10.32 22.07 23.03
N GLY A 260 9.05 22.46 22.97
CA GLY A 260 7.92 21.58 23.20
C GLY A 260 7.78 20.49 22.12
N ALA A 261 7.05 19.42 22.46
CA ALA A 261 6.78 18.30 21.57
C ALA A 261 6.00 18.73 20.32
N GLY A 262 6.39 18.24 19.14
CA GLY A 262 5.68 18.45 17.89
C GLY A 262 6.59 18.66 16.68
N ASP A 263 6.02 19.18 15.60
CA ASP A 263 6.70 19.40 14.33
C ASP A 263 7.21 20.84 14.21
N TRP A 264 8.52 20.97 14.04
CA TRP A 264 9.24 22.24 13.96
C TRP A 264 9.82 22.45 12.58
N PHE A 265 9.75 23.69 12.09
CA PHE A 265 10.29 24.07 10.78
C PHE A 265 11.19 25.29 10.95
N ILE A 266 12.50 25.13 10.71
CA ILE A 266 13.47 26.23 10.83
C ILE A 266 14.23 26.40 9.53
N LYS A 267 14.10 27.56 8.87
CA LYS A 267 14.78 27.80 7.61
C LYS A 267 16.28 28.05 7.79
N SER A 268 16.68 28.80 8.81
CA SER A 268 18.09 29.03 9.14
C SER A 268 18.33 28.85 10.63
N LEU A 269 19.08 27.81 11.02
CA LEU A 269 19.46 27.54 12.40
C LEU A 269 20.98 27.66 12.56
N GLY A 270 21.43 28.71 13.25
CA GLY A 270 22.83 28.94 13.60
C GLY A 270 23.05 28.82 15.11
N MET A 271 23.95 27.95 15.54
CA MET A 271 24.31 27.73 16.94
C MET A 271 25.82 27.80 17.12
N LYS A 272 26.27 28.51 18.17
CA LYS A 272 27.68 28.68 18.50
C LYS A 272 27.93 28.53 20.00
N SER A 273 29.20 28.46 20.38
CA SER A 273 29.65 28.43 21.77
C SER A 273 29.01 27.26 22.53
N ASN A 274 28.47 27.48 23.73
CA ASN A 274 27.84 26.44 24.57
C ASN A 274 26.33 26.31 24.36
N SER A 275 25.79 26.89 23.27
CA SER A 275 24.34 26.95 23.01
C SER A 275 23.72 25.56 22.95
N ALA A 276 22.62 25.34 23.68
CA ALA A 276 21.89 24.08 23.65
C ALA A 276 20.40 24.29 23.30
N MET A 277 19.84 23.35 22.53
CA MET A 277 18.42 23.25 22.21
C MET A 277 17.94 21.84 22.56
N THR A 278 16.91 21.73 23.39
CA THR A 278 16.42 20.45 23.90
C THR A 278 14.94 20.27 23.63
N PHE A 279 14.59 19.21 22.89
CA PHE A 279 13.22 18.87 22.52
C PHE A 279 12.57 17.94 23.53
N GLN A 280 11.39 18.31 24.01
CA GLN A 280 10.58 17.55 24.95
C GLN A 280 9.64 16.61 24.20
N GLY A 281 9.56 15.34 24.60
CA GLY A 281 8.69 14.36 23.97
C GLY A 281 9.01 14.09 22.50
N GLN A 282 8.09 13.43 21.79
CA GLN A 282 8.25 13.10 20.38
C GLN A 282 8.19 14.38 19.53
N SER A 283 9.26 14.62 18.76
CA SER A 283 9.45 15.83 17.97
C SER A 283 10.10 15.54 16.62
N SER A 284 9.72 16.33 15.63
CA SER A 284 10.45 16.42 14.36
C SER A 284 10.97 17.84 14.18
N LEU A 285 12.24 17.97 13.77
CA LEU A 285 12.86 19.24 13.41
C LEU A 285 13.25 19.19 11.94
N ALA A 286 12.45 19.83 11.09
CA ALA A 286 12.80 20.09 9.71
C ALA A 286 13.64 21.38 9.63
N VAL A 287 14.88 21.24 9.16
CA VAL A 287 15.81 22.37 9.03
C VAL A 287 16.34 22.49 7.60
N TYR A 288 16.25 23.69 7.04
CA TYR A 288 16.77 23.98 5.71
C TYR A 288 18.29 24.13 5.78
N GLY A 289 18.81 25.13 6.50
CA GLY A 289 20.25 25.25 6.79
C GLY A 289 20.55 25.16 8.28
N LEU A 290 21.42 24.23 8.67
CA LEU A 290 21.91 24.03 10.04
C LEU A 290 23.42 24.27 10.10
N LYS A 291 23.83 25.24 10.92
CA LYS A 291 25.24 25.51 11.25
C LYS A 291 25.46 25.46 12.75
N MET A 292 26.39 24.61 13.18
CA MET A 292 26.77 24.40 14.57
C MET A 292 28.28 24.58 14.73
N GLU A 293 28.70 25.38 15.70
CA GLU A 293 30.12 25.63 16.01
C GLU A 293 30.37 25.38 17.51
N ASN A 294 31.63 25.14 17.88
CA ASN A 294 32.10 24.96 19.27
C ASN A 294 31.34 23.83 20.02
N GLU A 295 30.94 23.99 21.27
CA GLU A 295 30.26 22.99 22.10
C GLU A 295 28.72 22.99 21.97
N SER A 296 28.18 23.45 20.84
CA SER A 296 26.73 23.57 20.64
C SER A 296 26.00 22.22 20.58
N ARG A 297 24.76 22.14 21.08
CA ARG A 297 24.04 20.86 21.26
C ARG A 297 22.59 20.94 20.82
N ILE A 298 22.14 19.95 20.04
CA ILE A 298 20.72 19.68 19.78
C ILE A 298 20.41 18.29 20.32
N SER A 299 19.43 18.16 21.21
CA SER A 299 19.12 16.87 21.86
C SER A 299 17.64 16.63 22.09
N ALA A 300 17.24 15.35 22.07
CA ALA A 300 16.02 14.91 22.74
C ALA A 300 16.22 14.95 24.27
N ALA A 301 15.18 15.33 25.01
CA ALA A 301 15.16 15.26 26.48
C ALA A 301 15.04 13.81 26.98
N GLY A 302 14.31 12.96 26.24
CA GLY A 302 14.07 11.55 26.55
C GLY A 302 15.00 10.61 25.77
N SER A 303 14.40 9.67 25.05
CA SER A 303 15.14 8.76 24.18
C SER A 303 15.60 9.50 22.91
N ARG A 304 16.73 9.09 22.33
CA ARG A 304 17.18 9.59 21.01
C ARG A 304 16.11 9.40 19.92
N SER A 305 15.32 8.34 20.02
CA SER A 305 14.20 8.05 19.09
C SER A 305 13.12 9.12 19.10
N ASP A 306 13.06 9.95 20.15
CA ASP A 306 12.04 10.98 20.30
C ASP A 306 12.33 12.21 19.42
N LEU A 307 13.52 12.31 18.82
CA LEU A 307 13.89 13.44 17.96
C LEU A 307 14.33 12.96 16.58
N THR A 308 13.61 13.40 15.54
CA THR A 308 14.04 13.24 14.14
C THR A 308 14.43 14.59 13.54
N LEU A 309 15.67 14.72 13.06
CA LEU A 309 16.16 15.89 12.31
C LEU A 309 15.99 15.63 10.82
N GLN A 310 15.04 16.31 10.18
CA GLN A 310 14.85 16.27 8.74
C GLN A 310 15.70 17.37 8.09
N LEU A 311 16.76 16.99 7.39
CA LEU A 311 17.73 17.90 6.81
C LEU A 311 17.43 18.13 5.32
N HIS A 312 17.45 19.41 4.87
CA HIS A 312 17.03 19.80 3.52
C HIS A 312 18.08 20.52 2.63
N GLN A 313 19.07 21.25 3.17
CA GLN A 313 20.13 21.85 2.34
C GLN A 313 21.52 21.65 2.90
N THR A 314 21.76 22.20 4.08
CA THR A 314 23.10 22.20 4.66
C THR A 314 23.08 21.73 6.10
N LEU A 315 24.04 20.86 6.41
CA LEU A 315 24.48 20.56 7.76
C LEU A 315 25.96 20.87 7.83
N GLU A 316 26.34 21.86 8.64
CA GLU A 316 27.73 22.18 8.94
C GLU A 316 27.93 22.12 10.45
N VAL A 317 28.82 21.22 10.89
CA VAL A 317 29.21 21.10 12.30
C VAL A 317 30.71 21.34 12.41
N SER A 318 31.15 22.16 13.37
CA SER A 318 32.56 22.36 13.71
C SER A 318 32.75 22.37 15.22
N GLY A 319 33.99 22.21 15.69
CA GLY A 319 34.28 22.13 17.12
C GLY A 319 33.76 20.83 17.76
N ASN A 320 33.15 20.91 18.94
CA ASN A 320 32.63 19.75 19.70
C ASN A 320 31.09 19.67 19.65
N GLY A 321 30.49 20.07 18.53
CA GLY A 321 29.05 20.10 18.35
C GLY A 321 28.44 18.70 18.54
N THR A 322 27.24 18.61 19.12
CA THR A 322 26.58 17.32 19.38
C THR A 322 25.14 17.32 18.84
N LEU A 323 24.81 16.29 18.07
CA LEU A 323 23.45 15.98 17.62
C LEU A 323 22.97 14.67 18.26
N ASN A 324 22.01 14.75 19.19
CA ASN A 324 21.40 13.60 19.84
C ASN A 324 19.95 13.40 19.38
N GLY A 325 19.80 13.01 18.12
CA GLY A 325 18.56 12.62 17.44
C GLY A 325 18.86 11.77 16.22
N TYR A 326 17.84 11.23 15.55
CA TYR A 326 17.99 10.54 14.28
C TYR A 326 17.93 11.51 13.10
N LEU A 327 18.94 11.48 12.24
CA LEU A 327 19.03 12.25 11.02
C LEU A 327 18.25 11.57 9.90
N GLN A 328 17.55 12.38 9.11
CA GLN A 328 16.92 12.02 7.86
C GLN A 328 17.28 13.07 6.81
N ALA A 329 18.15 12.71 5.86
CA ALA A 329 18.60 13.62 4.81
C ALA A 329 17.63 13.55 3.62
N ARG A 330 16.65 14.46 3.57
CA ARG A 330 15.66 14.49 2.48
C ARG A 330 16.33 14.82 1.15
N TYR A 331 17.13 15.88 1.19
CA TYR A 331 18.10 16.34 0.22
C TYR A 331 19.13 17.14 1.02
N LEU A 332 20.42 16.99 0.74
CA LEU A 332 21.46 17.81 1.35
C LEU A 332 22.46 18.17 0.28
N LYS A 333 22.58 19.46 -0.03
CA LYS A 333 23.66 19.94 -0.87
C LYS A 333 25.02 19.78 -0.19
N THR A 334 25.08 19.94 1.13
CA THR A 334 26.33 19.83 1.89
C THR A 334 26.08 19.21 3.27
N PHE A 335 26.72 18.08 3.53
CA PHE A 335 26.89 17.47 4.84
C PHE A 335 28.35 17.62 5.22
N LYS A 336 28.66 18.39 6.26
CA LYS A 336 30.03 18.78 6.58
C LYS A 336 30.29 18.73 8.08
N HIS A 337 31.34 18.00 8.48
CA HIS A 337 31.94 18.11 9.81
C HIS A 337 33.39 18.56 9.68
N GLN A 338 33.74 19.71 10.26
CA GLN A 338 35.10 20.29 10.24
C GLN A 338 35.64 20.41 11.65
N SER A 339 36.08 19.29 12.22
CA SER A 339 36.71 19.27 13.53
C SER A 339 37.74 18.15 13.66
N THR A 340 38.61 18.28 14.66
CA THR A 340 39.47 17.21 15.17
C THR A 340 38.79 16.37 16.24
N SER A 341 37.60 16.78 16.70
CA SER A 341 36.80 16.00 17.64
C SER A 341 36.05 14.89 16.91
N ASN A 342 35.73 13.82 17.65
CA ASN A 342 34.93 12.72 17.12
C ASN A 342 33.44 13.05 17.33
N ILE A 343 32.61 12.84 16.32
CA ILE A 343 31.15 12.95 16.44
C ILE A 343 30.44 11.65 16.03
N ASN A 344 29.30 11.39 16.66
CA ASN A 344 28.40 10.31 16.28
C ASN A 344 27.19 10.90 15.55
N PHE A 345 26.96 10.50 14.30
CA PHE A 345 25.74 10.80 13.56
C PHE A 345 24.86 9.55 13.49
N TYR A 346 23.62 9.66 13.94
CA TYR A 346 22.67 8.55 13.91
C TYR A 346 21.67 8.75 12.79
N PHE A 347 21.59 7.83 11.84
CA PHE A 347 20.68 7.88 10.71
C PHE A 347 19.50 6.92 10.93
N ARG A 348 18.31 7.39 10.53
CA ARG A 348 17.12 6.54 10.48
C ARG A 348 17.21 5.60 9.27
N GLY A 349 16.38 4.56 9.23
CA GLY A 349 16.18 3.82 7.97
C GLY A 349 15.40 4.65 6.95
N GLY A 350 15.42 4.24 5.69
CA GLY A 350 14.83 5.01 4.58
C GLY A 350 15.87 5.58 3.63
N ASN A 351 15.45 6.51 2.76
CA ASN A 351 16.33 7.11 1.76
C ASN A 351 17.00 8.38 2.30
N HIS A 352 18.30 8.53 2.02
CA HIS A 352 19.13 9.67 2.38
C HIS A 352 19.85 10.18 1.13
N TRP A 353 19.59 11.42 0.73
CA TRP A 353 20.18 12.02 -0.46
C TRP A 353 21.14 13.13 -0.09
N ILE A 354 22.41 12.98 -0.43
CA ILE A 354 23.48 13.90 -0.06
C ILE A 354 24.35 14.18 -1.28
N ASP A 355 24.42 15.43 -1.73
CA ASP A 355 25.26 15.81 -2.87
C ASP A 355 26.73 15.67 -2.45
N LYS A 356 27.15 16.44 -1.43
CA LYS A 356 28.53 16.41 -0.92
C LYS A 356 28.57 16.05 0.55
N MET A 357 29.38 15.05 0.89
CA MET A 357 29.67 14.64 2.27
C MET A 357 31.16 14.83 2.58
N GLU A 358 31.45 15.65 3.58
CA GLU A 358 32.80 15.92 4.10
C GLU A 358 32.79 15.61 5.60
N LEU A 359 33.56 14.61 6.01
CA LEU A 359 33.64 14.16 7.41
C LEU A 359 34.95 14.63 8.05
N GLY A 360 34.92 14.81 9.38
CA GLY A 360 36.08 15.12 10.21
C GLY A 360 36.88 13.88 10.60
N GLN A 361 37.85 13.99 11.50
CA GLN A 361 38.67 12.84 11.89
C GLN A 361 37.90 11.89 12.82
N ASN A 362 37.94 10.58 12.52
CA ASN A 362 37.37 9.51 13.35
C ASN A 362 35.84 9.61 13.59
N ASP A 363 35.11 10.27 12.67
CA ASP A 363 33.66 10.36 12.70
C ASP A 363 32.99 8.98 12.65
N ARG A 364 31.85 8.85 13.34
CA ARG A 364 31.07 7.61 13.39
C ARG A 364 29.66 7.84 12.86
N LEU A 365 29.31 7.18 11.77
CA LEU A 365 27.97 7.18 11.20
C LEU A 365 27.29 5.86 11.56
N ILE A 366 26.16 5.95 12.25
CA ILE A 366 25.46 4.79 12.82
C ILE A 366 24.06 4.72 12.25
N PHE A 367 23.68 3.56 11.71
CA PHE A 367 22.38 3.35 11.09
C PHE A 367 21.56 2.43 12.00
N GLY A 368 20.33 2.85 12.33
CA GLY A 368 19.47 2.11 13.26
C GLY A 368 19.03 0.74 12.71
N SER A 369 18.96 -0.27 13.58
CA SER A 369 18.41 -1.58 13.23
C SER A 369 16.89 -1.55 13.13
N GLY A 370 16.32 -2.30 12.17
CA GLY A 370 14.86 -2.46 11.98
C GLY A 370 14.35 -2.16 10.57
N SER A 371 14.95 -1.18 9.88
CA SER A 371 14.69 -0.92 8.46
C SER A 371 15.98 -0.40 7.81
N ALA A 372 16.40 -1.02 6.72
CA ALA A 372 17.67 -0.67 6.09
C ALA A 372 17.68 0.80 5.60
N ALA A 373 18.81 1.47 5.81
CA ALA A 373 19.09 2.78 5.29
C ALA A 373 19.64 2.68 3.87
N ARG A 374 19.21 3.60 3.01
CA ARG A 374 19.63 3.71 1.60
C ARG A 374 20.26 5.07 1.42
N LEU A 375 21.57 5.08 1.27
CA LEU A 375 22.38 6.29 1.22
C LEU A 375 22.82 6.55 -0.23
N TYR A 376 22.37 7.67 -0.77
CA TYR A 376 22.66 8.14 -2.12
C TYR A 376 23.60 9.34 -2.04
N ILE A 377 24.84 9.18 -2.51
CA ILE A 377 25.86 10.25 -2.45
C ILE A 377 26.35 10.61 -3.85
N LYS A 378 26.23 11.89 -4.22
CA LYS A 378 26.52 12.35 -5.58
C LYS A 378 28.02 12.53 -5.85
N SER A 379 28.66 13.33 -5.01
CA SER A 379 30.07 13.72 -5.11
C SER A 379 30.99 12.62 -4.57
N ASP A 380 32.30 12.72 -4.82
CA ASP A 380 33.29 11.80 -4.26
C ASP A 380 33.23 11.73 -2.73
N LEU A 381 33.38 10.51 -2.19
CA LEU A 381 33.41 10.24 -0.76
C LEU A 381 34.81 9.78 -0.35
N ALA A 382 35.40 10.44 0.64
CA ALA A 382 36.65 10.05 1.25
C ALA A 382 36.43 9.69 2.73
N LEU A 383 36.79 8.46 3.09
CA LEU A 383 36.90 7.99 4.46
C LEU A 383 38.39 7.83 4.81
N SER A 384 38.83 8.39 5.93
CA SER A 384 40.21 8.33 6.40
C SER A 384 40.33 8.05 7.90
N ASP A 385 41.57 7.88 8.38
CA ASP A 385 41.89 7.77 9.80
C ASP A 385 41.11 6.63 10.48
N GLN A 386 40.41 6.86 11.59
CA GLN A 386 39.61 5.84 12.30
C GLN A 386 38.09 6.01 12.07
N MET A 387 37.65 6.55 10.93
CA MET A 387 36.20 6.72 10.69
C MET A 387 35.47 5.36 10.68
N GLU A 388 34.28 5.32 11.26
CA GLU A 388 33.43 4.14 11.30
C GLU A 388 32.05 4.43 10.70
N VAL A 389 31.71 3.78 9.59
CA VAL A 389 30.39 3.84 8.95
C VAL A 389 29.70 2.50 9.13
N ASN A 390 28.64 2.48 9.93
CA ASN A 390 27.87 1.29 10.29
C ASN A 390 28.71 0.14 10.90
N ALA A 391 29.89 0.41 11.45
CA ALA A 391 30.83 -0.64 11.86
C ALA A 391 30.29 -1.64 12.91
N GLY A 392 29.27 -1.25 13.69
CA GLY A 392 28.59 -2.13 14.66
C GLY A 392 27.30 -2.80 14.15
N GLY A 393 26.83 -2.47 12.94
CA GLY A 393 25.63 -3.02 12.33
C GLY A 393 25.93 -4.08 11.27
N LYS A 394 24.89 -4.72 10.72
CA LYS A 394 25.01 -5.65 9.59
C LYS A 394 25.23 -4.88 8.30
N ALA A 395 25.94 -5.46 7.34
CA ALA A 395 26.11 -4.82 6.03
C ALA A 395 24.77 -4.55 5.33
N ASN A 396 23.80 -5.46 5.49
CA ASN A 396 22.46 -5.34 4.92
C ASN A 396 21.58 -4.26 5.61
N ASP A 397 22.02 -3.64 6.71
CA ASP A 397 21.34 -2.49 7.33
C ASP A 397 21.64 -1.17 6.58
N LEU A 398 22.65 -1.16 5.70
CA LEU A 398 23.09 -0.01 4.93
C LEU A 398 23.37 -0.38 3.47
N MET A 399 22.50 0.08 2.56
CA MET A 399 22.77 0.06 1.12
C MET A 399 23.26 1.43 0.67
N MET A 400 24.40 1.47 -0.01
CA MET A 400 25.02 2.70 -0.49
C MET A 400 25.07 2.72 -2.02
N TYR A 401 24.32 3.63 -2.64
CA TYR A 401 24.43 3.93 -4.07
C TYR A 401 25.25 5.20 -4.24
N HIS A 402 26.51 5.04 -4.62
CA HIS A 402 27.46 6.12 -4.77
C HIS A 402 27.64 6.48 -6.24
N PHE A 403 27.46 7.75 -6.59
CA PHE A 403 27.54 8.19 -7.99
C PHE A 403 28.97 8.45 -8.44
N GLY A 404 29.78 9.06 -7.56
CA GLY A 404 31.20 9.40 -7.80
C GLY A 404 32.18 8.29 -7.40
N LYS A 405 33.39 8.67 -6.96
CA LYS A 405 34.43 7.76 -6.44
C LYS A 405 34.33 7.58 -4.92
N VAL A 406 34.64 6.39 -4.42
CA VAL A 406 34.82 6.11 -2.99
C VAL A 406 36.31 5.87 -2.69
N THR A 407 36.86 6.56 -1.70
CA THR A 407 38.22 6.33 -1.20
C THR A 407 38.18 5.99 0.28
N MET A 408 38.83 4.90 0.68
CA MET A 408 38.99 4.45 2.06
C MET A 408 40.49 4.33 2.38
N SER A 409 40.92 4.94 3.47
CA SER A 409 42.33 4.94 3.90
C SER A 409 42.45 4.77 5.42
N GLY A 410 43.68 4.73 5.95
CA GLY A 410 43.90 4.64 7.40
C GLY A 410 43.41 3.31 7.98
N ASN A 411 42.61 3.38 9.04
CA ASN A 411 41.97 2.25 9.73
C ASN A 411 40.43 2.35 9.64
N THR A 412 39.93 2.89 8.53
CA THR A 412 38.49 3.10 8.31
C THR A 412 37.72 1.80 8.31
N LYS A 413 36.47 1.83 8.78
CA LYS A 413 35.54 0.69 8.74
C LYS A 413 34.23 1.08 8.07
N LEU A 414 33.79 0.29 7.11
CA LEU A 414 32.50 0.43 6.44
C LEU A 414 31.78 -0.92 6.44
N ASN A 415 30.60 -1.02 7.07
CA ASN A 415 29.73 -2.19 6.91
C ASN A 415 28.55 -1.82 6.00
N ALA A 416 28.56 -2.23 4.73
CA ALA A 416 27.53 -1.85 3.77
C ALA A 416 27.48 -2.78 2.55
N ILE A 417 26.33 -2.77 1.89
CA ILE A 417 26.19 -3.21 0.49
C ILE A 417 26.45 -1.99 -0.40
N LEU A 418 27.61 -1.96 -1.07
CA LEU A 418 28.13 -0.77 -1.75
C LEU A 418 28.07 -0.90 -3.28
N TYR A 419 27.31 -0.02 -3.93
CA TYR A 419 27.33 0.16 -5.39
C TYR A 419 27.99 1.48 -5.76
N VAL A 420 29.03 1.48 -6.58
CA VAL A 420 29.74 2.67 -7.05
C VAL A 420 29.52 2.82 -8.56
N ASN A 421 28.54 3.64 -8.95
CA ASN A 421 27.94 3.63 -10.30
C ASN A 421 28.91 3.97 -11.44
N THR A 422 29.61 5.11 -11.36
CA THR A 422 30.52 5.56 -12.45
C THR A 422 31.96 5.73 -12.00
N GLY A 423 32.22 5.62 -10.70
CA GLY A 423 33.56 5.80 -10.13
C GLY A 423 34.21 4.52 -9.64
N ASP A 424 35.40 4.70 -9.08
CA ASP A 424 36.21 3.62 -8.52
C ASP A 424 36.03 3.50 -7.00
N LEU A 425 36.33 2.32 -6.47
CA LEU A 425 36.65 2.13 -5.05
C LEU A 425 38.18 2.03 -4.89
N ALA A 426 38.77 2.92 -4.10
CA ALA A 426 40.19 2.86 -3.73
C ALA A 426 40.33 2.64 -2.22
N MET A 427 40.97 1.55 -1.82
CA MET A 427 41.24 1.17 -0.43
C MET A 427 42.74 1.12 -0.15
N SER A 428 43.16 1.63 1.01
CA SER A 428 44.56 1.65 1.45
C SER A 428 44.67 1.63 2.97
N GLY A 429 45.87 1.35 3.49
CA GLY A 429 46.07 1.16 4.93
C GLY A 429 45.24 -0.03 5.43
N GLN A 430 44.95 -0.07 6.73
CA GLN A 430 44.13 -1.11 7.35
C GLN A 430 42.62 -0.86 7.17
N ALA A 431 42.20 -0.20 6.08
CA ALA A 431 40.79 0.03 5.78
C ALA A 431 40.03 -1.29 5.59
N VAL A 432 38.83 -1.41 6.17
CA VAL A 432 37.99 -2.61 6.12
C VAL A 432 36.59 -2.28 5.59
N LEU A 433 36.16 -3.00 4.55
CA LEU A 433 34.77 -3.04 4.10
C LEU A 433 34.17 -4.42 4.46
N THR A 434 33.10 -4.44 5.26
CA THR A 434 32.31 -5.65 5.53
C THR A 434 31.01 -5.59 4.71
N GLY A 435 30.75 -6.59 3.87
CA GLY A 435 29.61 -6.58 2.95
C GLY A 435 29.97 -7.09 1.57
N ALA A 436 29.35 -6.51 0.55
CA ALA A 436 29.65 -6.75 -0.85
C ALA A 436 29.75 -5.42 -1.59
N VAL A 437 30.67 -5.32 -2.56
CA VAL A 437 30.86 -4.12 -3.38
C VAL A 437 30.83 -4.41 -4.87
N SER A 438 30.16 -3.54 -5.63
CA SER A 438 30.20 -3.48 -7.09
C SER A 438 30.62 -2.09 -7.56
N ALA A 439 31.75 -1.95 -8.26
CA ALA A 439 32.33 -0.68 -8.69
C ALA A 439 32.97 -0.78 -10.09
N VAL A 440 33.27 0.35 -10.76
CA VAL A 440 33.97 0.30 -12.06
C VAL A 440 35.34 -0.36 -11.91
N ASN A 441 36.21 0.23 -11.09
CA ASN A 441 37.48 -0.38 -10.67
C ASN A 441 37.57 -0.47 -9.15
N VAL A 442 38.31 -1.47 -8.68
CA VAL A 442 38.62 -1.64 -7.25
C VAL A 442 40.13 -1.73 -7.07
N SER A 443 40.70 -0.83 -6.30
CA SER A 443 42.13 -0.82 -5.96
C SER A 443 42.30 -1.03 -4.46
N MET A 444 43.11 -1.99 -4.05
CA MET A 444 43.36 -2.32 -2.64
C MET A 444 44.86 -2.36 -2.38
N THR A 445 45.30 -1.64 -1.37
CA THR A 445 46.73 -1.53 -1.01
C THR A 445 46.94 -1.63 0.50
N ASN A 446 48.18 -1.89 0.91
CA ASN A 446 48.69 -1.74 2.28
C ASN A 446 47.79 -2.34 3.39
N ASN A 447 47.55 -3.65 3.42
CA ASN A 447 46.76 -4.37 4.44
C ASN A 447 45.23 -4.13 4.44
N SER A 448 44.67 -3.42 3.44
CA SER A 448 43.22 -3.19 3.34
C SER A 448 42.44 -4.48 3.07
N GLN A 449 41.18 -4.53 3.52
CA GLN A 449 40.39 -5.76 3.55
C GLN A 449 38.95 -5.57 3.08
N VAL A 450 38.45 -6.54 2.31
CA VAL A 450 37.01 -6.74 2.08
C VAL A 450 36.60 -8.06 2.73
N ILE A 451 35.64 -8.01 3.66
CA ILE A 451 35.09 -9.16 4.39
C ILE A 451 33.66 -9.38 3.90
N HIS A 452 33.39 -10.56 3.34
CA HIS A 452 32.11 -10.82 2.70
C HIS A 452 30.98 -11.01 3.72
N GLU A 453 29.95 -10.18 3.61
CA GLU A 453 28.61 -10.46 4.12
C GLU A 453 27.65 -10.38 2.92
N PRO A 454 27.00 -11.49 2.52
CA PRO A 454 26.23 -11.54 1.29
C PRO A 454 25.01 -10.63 1.36
N PHE A 455 24.62 -10.09 0.20
CA PHE A 455 23.35 -9.42 0.06
C PHE A 455 22.20 -10.43 0.28
N THR A 456 21.37 -10.16 1.29
CA THR A 456 20.21 -10.99 1.67
C THR A 456 18.93 -10.17 1.79
N GLY A 457 19.02 -8.85 1.61
CA GLY A 457 17.90 -7.93 1.71
C GLY A 457 17.17 -7.68 0.39
N ASP A 458 16.30 -6.68 0.43
CA ASP A 458 15.73 -6.03 -0.75
C ASP A 458 16.28 -4.60 -0.80
N TRP A 459 16.50 -4.05 -2.00
CA TRP A 459 16.79 -2.63 -2.20
C TRP A 459 15.68 -2.05 -3.07
N PRO A 460 14.54 -1.66 -2.46
CA PRO A 460 13.38 -1.19 -3.19
C PRO A 460 13.74 -0.01 -4.10
N GLY A 461 13.27 -0.05 -5.33
CA GLY A 461 13.62 0.92 -6.37
C GLY A 461 14.88 0.57 -7.18
N MET A 462 15.77 -0.28 -6.66
CA MET A 462 17.05 -0.67 -7.31
C MET A 462 17.03 -2.12 -7.77
N CYS A 463 16.75 -3.05 -6.86
CA CYS A 463 16.74 -4.51 -7.10
C CYS A 463 15.39 -4.99 -7.64
N GLU A 464 14.73 -4.23 -8.50
CA GLU A 464 13.40 -4.59 -8.99
C GLU A 464 13.54 -5.48 -10.23
N ASP A 465 12.89 -6.64 -10.22
CA ASP A 465 12.65 -7.37 -11.47
C ASP A 465 11.88 -6.46 -12.43
N PRO A 466 12.21 -6.48 -13.74
CA PRO A 466 11.44 -5.71 -14.72
C PRO A 466 9.97 -6.14 -14.66
N LEU A 467 9.07 -5.15 -14.58
CA LEU A 467 7.64 -5.45 -14.60
C LEU A 467 7.25 -6.06 -15.95
N THR A 468 6.51 -7.15 -15.92
CA THR A 468 5.87 -7.70 -17.12
C THR A 468 4.64 -6.87 -17.42
N CYS A 469 4.58 -6.27 -18.61
CA CYS A 469 3.49 -5.38 -19.02
C CYS A 469 2.59 -6.02 -20.08
N PHE A 470 1.28 -5.83 -19.91
CA PHE A 470 0.26 -5.95 -20.94
C PHE A 470 -0.16 -4.55 -21.38
N SER A 471 -0.40 -4.37 -22.68
CA SER A 471 -0.93 -3.12 -23.24
C SER A 471 -2.06 -3.41 -24.21
N ASP A 472 -3.10 -2.57 -24.18
CA ASP A 472 -4.23 -2.61 -25.10
C ASP A 472 -4.64 -1.18 -25.44
N ASP A 473 -4.53 -0.83 -26.72
CA ASP A 473 -4.95 0.46 -27.29
C ASP A 473 -6.36 0.37 -27.89
N PHE A 474 -7.05 -0.76 -27.71
CA PHE A 474 -8.41 -1.00 -28.17
C PHE A 474 -8.67 -0.65 -29.65
N SER A 475 -7.63 -0.68 -30.48
CA SER A 475 -7.69 -0.36 -31.91
C SER A 475 -8.33 -1.47 -32.75
N ALA A 476 -8.51 -2.66 -32.17
CA ALA A 476 -9.17 -3.80 -32.81
C ALA A 476 -10.66 -3.54 -33.08
N SER A 477 -11.25 -4.31 -34.00
CA SER A 477 -12.69 -4.23 -34.34
C SER A 477 -13.60 -4.86 -33.30
N THR A 478 -13.08 -5.82 -32.52
CA THR A 478 -13.80 -6.52 -31.44
C THR A 478 -12.89 -6.69 -30.24
N LEU A 479 -13.48 -6.71 -29.04
CA LEU A 479 -12.74 -6.92 -27.81
C LEU A 479 -12.10 -8.32 -27.79
N GLY A 480 -10.80 -8.39 -27.49
CA GLY A 480 -10.05 -9.65 -27.43
C GLY A 480 -10.39 -10.51 -26.21
N SER A 481 -9.90 -11.76 -26.22
CA SER A 481 -10.14 -12.73 -25.14
C SER A 481 -9.43 -12.41 -23.82
N ASP A 482 -8.55 -11.41 -23.81
CA ASP A 482 -7.91 -10.90 -22.59
C ASP A 482 -8.91 -10.20 -21.66
N TRP A 483 -10.08 -9.84 -22.18
CA TRP A 483 -11.15 -9.17 -21.46
C TRP A 483 -12.45 -9.96 -21.51
N VAL A 484 -13.15 -10.02 -20.37
CA VAL A 484 -14.51 -10.58 -20.26
C VAL A 484 -15.44 -9.51 -19.73
N VAL A 485 -16.55 -9.26 -20.43
CA VAL A 485 -17.46 -8.13 -20.18
C VAL A 485 -18.80 -8.58 -19.62
N ALA A 486 -19.39 -7.74 -18.77
CA ALA A 486 -20.74 -7.94 -18.24
C ALA A 486 -21.48 -6.66 -17.97
N GLN A 487 -22.76 -6.86 -17.67
CA GLN A 487 -23.73 -5.85 -17.36
C GLN A 487 -24.64 -6.31 -16.22
N ARG A 488 -25.24 -5.33 -15.57
CA ARG A 488 -26.42 -5.47 -14.71
C ARG A 488 -27.55 -4.61 -15.26
N ASN A 489 -28.76 -4.82 -14.77
CA ASN A 489 -29.90 -3.91 -15.03
C ASN A 489 -30.27 -3.74 -16.51
N GLY A 490 -29.93 -4.70 -17.39
CA GLY A 490 -30.19 -4.58 -18.82
C GLY A 490 -29.31 -3.53 -19.52
N SER A 491 -28.18 -3.15 -18.91
CA SER A 491 -27.18 -2.26 -19.53
C SER A 491 -26.65 -2.83 -20.85
N THR A 492 -26.18 -1.96 -21.74
CA THR A 492 -25.43 -2.45 -22.90
C THR A 492 -24.09 -3.01 -22.45
N LEU A 493 -23.70 -4.17 -22.96
CA LEU A 493 -22.39 -4.74 -22.68
C LEU A 493 -21.26 -3.80 -23.15
N PRO A 494 -20.16 -3.69 -22.38
CA PRO A 494 -18.98 -3.01 -22.86
C PRO A 494 -18.49 -3.55 -24.20
N SER A 495 -18.11 -2.64 -25.08
CA SER A 495 -17.64 -2.98 -26.44
C SER A 495 -16.69 -1.90 -26.97
N LEU A 496 -15.94 -2.24 -28.01
CA LEU A 496 -15.05 -1.29 -28.67
C LEU A 496 -15.87 -0.32 -29.52
N GLN A 497 -15.67 0.97 -29.31
CA GLN A 497 -16.35 2.06 -30.01
C GLN A 497 -15.33 3.13 -30.38
N ASN A 498 -15.14 3.36 -31.68
CA ASN A 498 -14.17 4.33 -32.21
C ASN A 498 -12.75 4.15 -31.64
N GLY A 499 -12.27 2.90 -31.57
CA GLY A 499 -10.94 2.58 -31.05
C GLY A 499 -10.80 2.67 -29.54
N ARG A 500 -11.89 2.70 -28.77
CA ARG A 500 -11.87 2.79 -27.31
C ARG A 500 -12.79 1.75 -26.68
N LEU A 501 -12.45 1.26 -25.49
CA LEU A 501 -13.36 0.41 -24.72
C LEU A 501 -14.44 1.30 -24.07
N ARG A 502 -15.68 1.20 -24.55
CA ARG A 502 -16.83 1.90 -23.96
C ARG A 502 -17.47 1.05 -22.87
N LEU A 503 -17.45 1.54 -21.63
CA LEU A 503 -18.07 0.89 -20.47
C LEU A 503 -19.56 1.24 -20.34
N THR A 504 -19.95 2.50 -20.57
CA THR A 504 -21.36 2.92 -20.55
C THR A 504 -21.69 3.84 -21.72
N GLN A 505 -22.99 3.97 -21.96
CA GLN A 505 -23.57 4.89 -22.92
C GLN A 505 -24.37 5.96 -22.18
N ASN A 506 -24.90 6.92 -22.93
CA ASN A 506 -25.79 7.95 -22.40
C ASN A 506 -27.21 7.39 -22.12
N THR A 507 -27.29 6.35 -21.30
CA THR A 507 -28.50 5.62 -20.91
C THR A 507 -28.55 5.53 -19.40
N THR A 508 -29.74 5.64 -18.81
CA THR A 508 -29.91 5.64 -17.35
C THR A 508 -29.68 4.26 -16.73
N ASN A 509 -29.28 4.25 -15.46
CA ASN A 509 -29.20 3.06 -14.60
C ASN A 509 -28.29 1.94 -15.12
N GLN A 510 -27.17 2.31 -15.76
CA GLN A 510 -26.19 1.33 -16.24
C GLN A 510 -25.21 0.92 -15.16
N ALA A 511 -24.82 -0.35 -15.15
CA ALA A 511 -23.71 -0.89 -14.38
C ALA A 511 -23.04 -1.99 -15.19
N THR A 512 -21.76 -1.80 -15.50
CA THR A 512 -21.01 -2.71 -16.37
C THR A 512 -19.62 -2.97 -15.82
N SER A 513 -18.97 -4.01 -16.35
CA SER A 513 -17.58 -4.32 -16.03
C SER A 513 -16.87 -5.00 -17.19
N ALA A 514 -15.57 -4.75 -17.34
CA ALA A 514 -14.64 -5.51 -18.16
C ALA A 514 -13.51 -6.05 -17.27
N THR A 515 -13.38 -7.37 -17.17
CA THR A 515 -12.41 -8.06 -16.28
C THR A 515 -11.24 -8.60 -17.09
N PHE A 516 -10.03 -8.22 -16.69
CA PHE A 516 -8.79 -8.67 -17.31
C PHE A 516 -8.44 -10.10 -16.87
N GLN A 517 -8.15 -10.99 -17.83
CA GLN A 517 -7.97 -12.43 -17.60
C GLN A 517 -6.57 -12.78 -17.07
N ARG A 518 -6.15 -12.11 -15.98
CA ARG A 518 -4.89 -12.38 -15.26
C ARG A 518 -5.10 -12.38 -13.75
N LEU A 519 -4.35 -13.24 -13.07
CA LEU A 519 -4.24 -13.30 -11.62
C LEU A 519 -3.02 -12.49 -11.16
N PHE A 520 -3.24 -11.60 -10.21
CA PHE A 520 -2.18 -10.82 -9.57
C PHE A 520 -2.01 -11.26 -8.12
N PRO A 521 -0.88 -11.88 -7.74
CA PRO A 521 -0.63 -12.23 -6.34
C PRO A 521 -0.77 -11.02 -5.43
N GLY A 522 -1.49 -11.16 -4.32
CA GLY A 522 -1.80 -10.05 -3.41
C GLY A 522 -0.65 -9.67 -2.47
N ALA A 523 0.37 -10.52 -2.36
CA ALA A 523 1.58 -10.30 -1.56
C ALA A 523 2.84 -10.44 -2.43
N SER A 524 3.93 -9.75 -2.03
CA SER A 524 5.22 -9.77 -2.71
C SER A 524 5.11 -9.42 -4.21
N ASN A 525 4.30 -8.42 -4.52
CA ASN A 525 4.00 -7.99 -5.88
C ASN A 525 3.89 -6.46 -5.94
N LEU A 526 4.19 -5.90 -7.11
CA LEU A 526 3.97 -4.51 -7.46
C LEU A 526 3.14 -4.53 -8.74
N VAL A 527 1.98 -3.87 -8.74
CA VAL A 527 1.09 -3.75 -9.90
C VAL A 527 0.88 -2.27 -10.20
N THR A 528 1.12 -1.87 -11.44
CA THR A 528 0.79 -0.54 -11.96
C THR A 528 -0.21 -0.64 -13.09
N ILE A 529 -1.26 0.18 -13.04
CA ILE A 529 -2.35 0.23 -14.01
C ILE A 529 -2.41 1.65 -14.54
N GLU A 530 -2.13 1.82 -15.82
CA GLU A 530 -2.23 3.10 -16.51
C GLU A 530 -3.29 3.03 -17.60
N PHE A 531 -4.02 4.13 -17.81
CA PHE A 531 -5.01 4.23 -18.88
C PHE A 531 -5.37 5.69 -19.14
N ASP A 532 -5.81 5.96 -20.36
CA ASP A 532 -6.44 7.21 -20.73
C ASP A 532 -7.95 7.10 -20.47
N GLN A 533 -8.46 7.98 -19.64
CA GLN A 533 -9.86 8.04 -19.24
C GLN A 533 -10.58 9.11 -20.04
N TYR A 534 -11.73 8.74 -20.61
CA TYR A 534 -12.65 9.65 -21.27
C TYR A 534 -14.01 9.58 -20.60
N ALA A 535 -14.54 10.74 -20.22
CA ALA A 535 -15.93 10.84 -19.82
C ALA A 535 -16.56 12.13 -20.31
N TYR A 536 -17.56 11.99 -21.17
CA TYR A 536 -18.14 13.09 -21.93
C TYR A 536 -19.58 12.80 -22.33
N LYS A 537 -20.33 13.89 -22.51
CA LYS A 537 -21.73 13.87 -22.93
C LYS A 537 -21.90 14.58 -24.27
N THR A 538 -23.05 14.42 -24.89
CA THR A 538 -23.39 15.09 -26.15
C THR A 538 -24.08 16.44 -25.95
N SER A 539 -24.67 16.72 -24.78
CA SER A 539 -25.31 18.01 -24.43
C SER A 539 -25.50 18.18 -22.90
N GLY A 540 -25.81 19.40 -22.41
CA GLY A 540 -26.14 19.67 -20.99
C GLY A 540 -24.98 20.17 -20.10
N SER A 541 -25.21 20.36 -18.79
CA SER A 541 -24.24 20.97 -17.85
C SER A 541 -23.53 20.00 -16.89
N SER A 542 -24.05 18.79 -16.61
CA SER A 542 -23.36 17.76 -15.78
C SER A 542 -23.32 16.36 -16.44
N GLY A 543 -22.22 15.62 -16.28
CA GLY A 543 -22.12 14.18 -16.57
C GLY A 543 -22.17 13.34 -15.29
N ALA A 544 -22.61 12.08 -15.39
CA ALA A 544 -22.64 11.15 -14.25
C ALA A 544 -22.65 9.66 -14.68
N ASP A 545 -22.33 8.72 -13.78
CA ASP A 545 -21.80 8.97 -12.43
C ASP A 545 -20.27 8.89 -12.42
N GLY A 546 -19.72 7.94 -13.16
CA GLY A 546 -18.28 7.75 -13.26
C GLY A 546 -17.88 6.30 -13.60
N MET A 547 -16.62 6.00 -13.34
CA MET A 547 -16.02 4.69 -13.53
C MET A 547 -15.18 4.29 -12.31
N ALA A 548 -14.93 3.00 -12.13
CA ALA A 548 -14.02 2.53 -11.09
C ALA A 548 -13.09 1.40 -11.57
N VAL A 549 -11.86 1.41 -11.03
CA VAL A 549 -10.92 0.30 -11.14
C VAL A 549 -11.05 -0.57 -9.89
N VAL A 550 -11.30 -1.85 -10.09
CA VAL A 550 -11.66 -2.80 -9.03
C VAL A 550 -10.63 -3.92 -8.95
N LEU A 551 -10.15 -4.19 -7.74
CA LEU A 551 -9.46 -5.43 -7.41
C LEU A 551 -10.38 -6.29 -6.56
N SER A 552 -10.63 -7.52 -7.02
CA SER A 552 -11.49 -8.48 -6.34
C SER A 552 -10.75 -9.76 -5.98
N ASP A 553 -11.20 -10.43 -4.92
CA ASP A 553 -10.74 -11.77 -4.56
C ASP A 553 -11.00 -12.74 -5.73
N ALA A 554 -9.93 -13.33 -6.26
CA ALA A 554 -10.01 -14.22 -7.42
C ALA A 554 -10.75 -15.54 -7.16
N THR A 555 -11.05 -15.87 -5.90
CA THR A 555 -11.84 -17.06 -5.53
C THR A 555 -13.35 -16.83 -5.64
N ILE A 556 -13.78 -15.58 -5.85
CA ILE A 556 -15.19 -15.20 -6.01
C ILE A 556 -15.39 -14.76 -7.46
N THR A 557 -16.42 -15.30 -8.12
CA THR A 557 -16.72 -14.91 -9.50
C THR A 557 -17.10 -13.43 -9.53
N PRO A 558 -16.33 -12.56 -10.20
CA PRO A 558 -16.61 -11.13 -10.23
C PRO A 558 -17.96 -10.89 -10.91
N GLN A 559 -18.69 -9.88 -10.43
CA GLN A 559 -19.99 -9.42 -10.94
C GLN A 559 -20.11 -7.92 -10.66
N PRO A 560 -20.59 -7.09 -11.61
CA PRO A 560 -20.75 -5.66 -11.38
C PRO A 560 -21.75 -5.39 -10.24
N GLY A 561 -21.41 -4.40 -9.42
CA GLY A 561 -22.17 -3.93 -8.27
C GLY A 561 -23.39 -3.08 -8.64
N ALA A 562 -23.78 -2.17 -7.75
CA ALA A 562 -24.96 -1.34 -7.94
C ALA A 562 -24.71 -0.18 -8.93
N PHE A 563 -25.74 0.17 -9.71
CA PHE A 563 -25.69 1.28 -10.66
C PHE A 563 -25.77 2.66 -9.96
N GLY A 564 -25.39 3.71 -10.67
CA GLY A 564 -25.36 5.10 -10.19
C GLY A 564 -24.07 5.42 -9.44
N GLY A 565 -24.17 6.21 -8.38
CA GLY A 565 -23.04 6.63 -7.55
C GLY A 565 -22.14 5.55 -6.94
N PRO A 566 -22.52 4.27 -6.74
CA PRO A 566 -21.57 3.24 -6.32
C PRO A 566 -20.60 2.82 -7.42
N LEU A 567 -20.77 3.35 -8.64
CA LEU A 567 -19.92 3.16 -9.82
C LEU A 567 -19.77 1.70 -10.27
N GLY A 568 -20.76 0.85 -9.98
CA GLY A 568 -20.62 -0.59 -10.22
C GLY A 568 -19.65 -1.28 -9.25
N TYR A 569 -19.12 -0.60 -8.24
CA TYR A 569 -18.30 -1.20 -7.18
C TYR A 569 -19.10 -1.40 -5.87
N GLY A 570 -19.72 -0.34 -5.36
CA GLY A 570 -20.45 -0.38 -4.09
C GLY A 570 -21.88 -0.93 -4.19
N PHE A 571 -22.58 -0.99 -3.06
CA PHE A 571 -23.93 -1.55 -2.96
C PHE A 571 -25.03 -0.48 -2.80
N LYS A 572 -26.28 -0.86 -3.04
CA LYS A 572 -27.50 -0.10 -2.72
C LYS A 572 -28.49 -0.97 -1.95
N THR A 573 -29.49 -0.37 -1.33
CA THR A 573 -30.61 -1.13 -0.73
C THR A 573 -31.21 -2.06 -1.79
N GLY A 574 -31.21 -3.36 -1.53
CA GLY A 574 -31.72 -4.38 -2.45
C GLY A 574 -30.82 -4.71 -3.65
N ILE A 575 -29.63 -4.09 -3.78
CA ILE A 575 -28.70 -4.32 -4.91
C ILE A 575 -27.29 -4.52 -4.36
N SER A 576 -26.71 -5.70 -4.57
CA SER A 576 -25.37 -6.00 -4.08
C SER A 576 -24.30 -5.13 -4.75
N GLY A 577 -23.19 -4.89 -4.05
CA GLY A 577 -21.94 -4.40 -4.62
C GLY A 577 -21.22 -5.46 -5.43
N PHE A 578 -20.03 -5.09 -5.90
CA PHE A 578 -19.20 -5.90 -6.77
C PHE A 578 -18.75 -7.17 -6.05
N ALA A 579 -19.04 -8.32 -6.64
CA ALA A 579 -18.76 -9.60 -6.00
C ALA A 579 -17.24 -9.79 -5.79
N GLY A 580 -16.84 -10.08 -4.55
CA GLY A 580 -15.44 -10.22 -4.17
C GLY A 580 -14.65 -8.92 -4.14
N GLY A 581 -15.28 -7.75 -4.34
CA GLY A 581 -14.59 -6.47 -4.38
C GLY A 581 -13.79 -6.20 -3.09
N TRP A 582 -12.47 -6.10 -3.21
CA TRP A 582 -11.55 -5.85 -2.09
C TRP A 582 -11.08 -4.40 -2.04
N MET A 583 -10.85 -3.80 -3.21
CA MET A 583 -10.55 -2.38 -3.35
C MET A 583 -11.23 -1.82 -4.60
N GLY A 584 -11.84 -0.64 -4.50
CA GLY A 584 -12.46 0.06 -5.62
C GLY A 584 -12.02 1.52 -5.68
N ILE A 585 -11.39 1.90 -6.78
CA ILE A 585 -10.87 3.25 -7.03
C ILE A 585 -11.83 3.94 -7.99
N GLY A 586 -12.67 4.82 -7.45
CA GLY A 586 -13.68 5.55 -8.22
C GLY A 586 -13.15 6.87 -8.75
N ILE A 587 -13.40 7.09 -10.03
CA ILE A 587 -13.22 8.33 -10.77
C ILE A 587 -14.63 8.90 -10.95
N ASP A 588 -15.00 9.82 -10.07
CA ASP A 588 -16.39 10.22 -9.79
C ASP A 588 -16.67 11.64 -10.28
N GLU A 589 -17.62 11.77 -11.19
CA GLU A 589 -17.99 13.02 -11.84
C GLU A 589 -19.04 13.77 -11.01
N TYR A 590 -20.04 13.04 -10.54
CA TYR A 590 -21.22 13.60 -9.90
C TYR A 590 -21.03 13.82 -8.39
N GLY A 591 -20.20 12.98 -7.76
CA GLY A 591 -19.84 13.07 -6.35
C GLY A 591 -20.50 12.03 -5.45
N ASN A 592 -21.27 11.11 -6.03
CA ASN A 592 -22.01 10.12 -5.27
C ASN A 592 -21.17 8.91 -4.86
N TYR A 593 -20.01 8.68 -5.45
CA TYR A 593 -19.11 7.62 -5.01
C TYR A 593 -18.53 7.86 -3.63
N ALA A 594 -18.51 9.10 -3.13
CA ALA A 594 -18.22 9.40 -1.73
C ALA A 594 -19.47 9.44 -0.83
N ASN A 595 -20.66 9.56 -1.43
CA ASN A 595 -21.94 9.76 -0.72
C ASN A 595 -22.72 8.46 -0.49
N GLU A 596 -22.64 7.50 -1.41
CA GLU A 596 -23.35 6.22 -1.38
C GLU A 596 -22.42 5.05 -1.72
N GLY A 597 -22.91 3.81 -1.62
CA GLY A 597 -22.15 2.63 -2.04
C GLY A 597 -21.40 1.88 -0.94
N GLY A 598 -21.47 2.33 0.32
CA GLY A 598 -20.76 1.69 1.43
C GLY A 598 -21.37 1.96 2.82
N SER A 599 -20.81 1.29 3.83
CA SER A 599 -21.22 1.38 5.23
C SER A 599 -20.79 2.68 5.93
N TYR A 600 -19.83 3.40 5.35
CA TYR A 600 -19.44 4.75 5.76
C TYR A 600 -19.16 5.59 4.53
N ASN A 601 -19.78 6.77 4.48
CA ASN A 601 -19.76 7.69 3.35
C ASN A 601 -19.56 9.11 3.91
N PRO A 602 -18.47 9.82 3.57
CA PRO A 602 -18.21 11.17 4.08
C PRO A 602 -19.11 12.28 3.50
N GLY A 603 -19.97 11.96 2.52
CA GLY A 603 -20.84 12.92 1.84
C GLY A 603 -20.40 13.18 0.40
N SER A 604 -21.19 13.95 -0.35
CA SER A 604 -20.98 14.20 -1.78
C SER A 604 -19.67 14.94 -2.08
N ARG A 605 -18.93 14.44 -3.07
CA ARG A 605 -17.65 15.00 -3.55
C ARG A 605 -17.58 15.02 -5.08
N PRO A 606 -18.21 15.99 -5.76
CA PRO A 606 -18.18 16.07 -7.21
C PRO A 606 -16.76 16.17 -7.76
N GLN A 607 -16.53 15.61 -8.96
CA GLN A 607 -15.26 15.70 -9.68
C GLN A 607 -14.05 15.28 -8.81
N ALA A 608 -14.11 14.07 -8.27
CA ALA A 608 -13.15 13.57 -7.30
C ALA A 608 -12.67 12.16 -7.64
N VAL A 609 -11.54 11.79 -7.03
CA VAL A 609 -11.02 10.41 -7.07
C VAL A 609 -10.98 9.87 -5.65
N SER A 610 -11.49 8.66 -5.44
CA SER A 610 -11.61 8.06 -4.11
C SER A 610 -11.38 6.56 -4.10
N ILE A 611 -10.92 6.04 -2.97
CA ILE A 611 -10.67 4.62 -2.71
C ILE A 611 -11.67 4.11 -1.67
N ARG A 612 -12.35 3.02 -2.01
CA ARG A 612 -13.20 2.24 -1.12
C ARG A 612 -12.57 0.88 -0.81
N GLY A 613 -12.81 0.41 0.40
CA GLY A 613 -12.39 -0.89 0.92
C GLY A 613 -13.34 -2.03 0.59
N SER A 614 -13.11 -3.19 1.18
CA SER A 614 -13.75 -4.45 0.81
C SER A 614 -15.24 -4.55 1.12
N GLY A 615 -15.98 -5.26 0.26
CA GLY A 615 -17.35 -5.70 0.52
C GLY A 615 -17.44 -6.91 1.43
N ALA A 616 -18.55 -7.04 2.17
CA ALA A 616 -18.88 -8.28 2.87
C ALA A 616 -19.38 -9.35 1.91
N SER A 617 -19.37 -10.63 2.33
CA SER A 617 -19.87 -11.76 1.54
C SER A 617 -21.34 -11.64 1.16
N SER A 618 -22.15 -10.91 1.93
CA SER A 618 -23.55 -10.60 1.60
C SER A 618 -23.71 -9.64 0.41
N GLY A 619 -22.62 -8.98 0.00
CA GLY A 619 -22.61 -7.95 -1.03
C GLY A 619 -23.40 -6.68 -0.67
N THR A 620 -24.00 -6.57 0.51
CA THR A 620 -24.91 -5.48 0.91
C THR A 620 -24.44 -4.75 2.17
N SER A 621 -23.16 -4.92 2.51
CA SER A 621 -22.48 -4.21 3.59
C SER A 621 -20.97 -4.18 3.31
N GLY A 622 -20.19 -3.39 4.06
CA GLY A 622 -18.79 -3.13 3.76
C GLY A 622 -18.62 -1.97 2.79
N TYR A 623 -17.68 -2.08 1.84
CA TYR A 623 -17.38 -1.07 0.81
C TYR A 623 -17.08 0.33 1.38
N ARG A 624 -16.45 0.36 2.57
CA ARG A 624 -16.23 1.57 3.36
C ARG A 624 -15.40 2.59 2.56
N TYR A 625 -15.77 3.87 2.58
CA TYR A 625 -14.88 4.93 2.08
C TYR A 625 -13.61 5.02 2.92
N LEU A 626 -12.44 5.05 2.29
CA LEU A 626 -11.14 5.07 2.97
C LEU A 626 -10.38 6.38 2.76
N ALA A 627 -10.22 6.81 1.51
CA ALA A 627 -9.48 8.03 1.17
C ALA A 627 -9.96 8.60 -0.16
N GLY A 628 -9.65 9.87 -0.42
CA GLY A 628 -9.91 10.50 -1.70
C GLY A 628 -9.59 11.98 -1.68
N THR A 629 -9.72 12.61 -2.85
CA THR A 629 -9.43 14.03 -3.04
C THR A 629 -10.50 14.92 -2.37
N ALA A 630 -10.19 16.21 -2.26
CA ALA A 630 -11.25 17.22 -2.09
C ALA A 630 -12.17 17.24 -3.33
N SER A 631 -13.34 17.84 -3.19
CA SER A 631 -14.28 18.05 -4.30
C SER A 631 -13.71 19.04 -5.32
N ASN A 632 -14.18 18.95 -6.56
CA ASN A 632 -13.87 19.88 -7.65
C ASN A 632 -12.38 19.89 -8.04
N LEU A 633 -11.84 18.73 -8.39
CA LEU A 633 -10.52 18.66 -9.01
C LEU A 633 -10.45 19.61 -10.22
N SER A 634 -9.32 20.30 -10.36
CA SER A 634 -9.03 21.18 -11.49
C SER A 634 -7.76 20.70 -12.19
N PRO A 635 -7.82 20.26 -13.47
CA PRO A 635 -9.01 20.12 -14.31
C PRO A 635 -10.06 19.12 -13.79
N ALA A 636 -11.33 19.37 -14.11
CA ALA A 636 -12.45 18.46 -13.82
C ALA A 636 -12.18 17.05 -14.36
N VAL A 637 -12.73 16.05 -13.69
CA VAL A 637 -12.62 14.63 -14.08
C VAL A 637 -13.29 14.40 -15.43
N ASP A 638 -14.51 14.93 -15.61
CA ASP A 638 -15.22 14.89 -16.89
C ASP A 638 -14.71 15.95 -17.87
N SER A 639 -14.85 15.68 -19.17
CA SER A 639 -14.45 16.58 -20.25
C SER A 639 -15.60 17.37 -20.86
N GLY A 640 -16.74 17.44 -20.19
CA GLY A 640 -17.95 18.10 -20.66
C GLY A 640 -18.40 17.51 -21.98
N THR A 641 -18.48 18.35 -23.02
CA THR A 641 -18.82 17.92 -24.39
C THR A 641 -17.61 17.57 -25.25
N ASN A 642 -16.38 17.70 -24.72
CA ASN A 642 -15.17 17.36 -25.46
C ASN A 642 -14.84 15.87 -25.32
N GLY A 643 -15.34 15.05 -26.23
CA GLY A 643 -15.07 13.61 -26.26
C GLY A 643 -13.63 13.20 -26.58
N ASN A 644 -12.73 14.15 -26.88
CA ASN A 644 -11.35 13.89 -27.28
C ASN A 644 -10.31 14.36 -26.23
N ARG A 645 -10.74 14.70 -25.01
CA ARG A 645 -9.86 15.18 -23.94
C ARG A 645 -9.68 14.11 -22.86
N PRO A 646 -8.67 13.22 -22.99
CA PRO A 646 -8.41 12.25 -21.95
C PRO A 646 -7.72 12.87 -20.74
N HIS A 647 -7.80 12.16 -19.61
CA HIS A 647 -6.79 12.23 -18.57
C HIS A 647 -6.10 10.90 -18.44
N ARG A 648 -4.79 10.91 -18.27
CA ARG A 648 -4.06 9.68 -18.01
C ARG A 648 -3.98 9.44 -16.52
N TYR A 649 -4.45 8.29 -16.07
CA TYR A 649 -4.36 7.86 -14.67
C TYR A 649 -3.28 6.79 -14.54
N ARG A 650 -2.63 6.78 -13.37
CA ARG A 650 -1.75 5.70 -12.92
C ARG A 650 -2.17 5.29 -11.53
N ILE A 651 -2.45 4.02 -11.37
CA ILE A 651 -2.80 3.39 -10.09
C ILE A 651 -1.67 2.43 -9.75
N THR A 652 -1.15 2.51 -8.52
CA THR A 652 -0.09 1.63 -8.04
C THR A 652 -0.53 0.87 -6.81
N ILE A 653 -0.34 -0.46 -6.82
CA ILE A 653 -0.55 -1.35 -5.69
C ILE A 653 0.80 -1.99 -5.36
N ASP A 654 1.36 -1.61 -4.22
CA ASP A 654 2.63 -2.12 -3.75
C ASP A 654 2.43 -3.00 -2.51
N SER A 655 2.50 -4.31 -2.71
CA SER A 655 2.42 -5.31 -1.65
C SER A 655 3.77 -6.01 -1.42
N ARG A 656 4.89 -5.40 -1.82
CA ARG A 656 6.23 -6.00 -1.70
C ARG A 656 6.66 -6.15 -0.24
N THR A 657 6.31 -5.19 0.59
CA THR A 657 6.58 -5.24 2.02
C THR A 657 5.55 -6.11 2.74
N ALA A 658 6.02 -7.15 3.43
CA ALA A 658 5.18 -8.06 4.20
C ALA A 658 4.29 -7.29 5.21
N GLY A 659 3.02 -7.68 5.29
CA GLY A 659 2.04 -7.02 6.16
C GLY A 659 1.53 -5.66 5.65
N SER A 660 1.84 -5.28 4.41
CA SER A 660 1.35 -4.04 3.79
C SER A 660 0.86 -4.25 2.37
N SER A 661 -0.07 -3.40 1.94
CA SER A 661 -0.52 -3.26 0.55
C SER A 661 -0.86 -1.80 0.32
N LEU A 662 0.09 -1.06 -0.25
CA LEU A 662 -0.01 0.39 -0.44
C LEU A 662 -0.71 0.71 -1.76
N ALA A 663 -1.78 1.48 -1.70
CA ALA A 663 -2.50 1.95 -2.88
C ALA A 663 -2.26 3.45 -3.11
N SER A 664 -1.88 3.85 -4.32
CA SER A 664 -1.82 5.24 -4.75
C SER A 664 -2.49 5.46 -6.10
N VAL A 665 -2.95 6.69 -6.31
CA VAL A 665 -3.55 7.14 -7.57
C VAL A 665 -2.90 8.46 -7.97
N GLU A 666 -2.40 8.49 -9.19
CA GLU A 666 -1.79 9.65 -9.82
C GLU A 666 -2.53 9.99 -11.11
N ARG A 667 -2.50 11.26 -11.50
CA ARG A 667 -3.14 11.75 -12.72
C ARG A 667 -2.22 12.69 -13.47
N ASN A 668 -2.19 12.55 -14.79
CA ASN A 668 -1.52 13.43 -15.73
C ASN A 668 -2.56 14.08 -16.64
N THR A 669 -2.59 15.42 -16.61
CA THR A 669 -3.48 16.25 -17.43
C THR A 669 -2.74 17.03 -18.53
N GLY A 670 -1.49 16.67 -18.81
CA GLY A 670 -0.62 17.27 -19.84
C GLY A 670 0.76 17.71 -19.33
N SER A 671 0.95 17.83 -18.01
CA SER A 671 2.19 18.33 -17.38
C SER A 671 2.98 17.28 -16.60
N GLY A 672 2.65 15.99 -16.78
CA GLY A 672 3.22 14.88 -16.01
C GLY A 672 2.28 14.40 -14.89
N TYR A 673 2.66 13.31 -14.24
CA TYR A 673 1.84 12.72 -13.17
C TYR A 673 1.93 13.54 -11.88
N THR A 674 0.77 13.74 -11.26
CA THR A 674 0.61 14.33 -9.93
C THR A 674 -0.12 13.34 -9.04
N MET A 675 0.28 13.25 -7.78
CA MET A 675 -0.36 12.36 -6.81
C MET A 675 -1.70 12.93 -6.37
N LEU A 676 -2.77 12.16 -6.55
CA LEU A 676 -4.13 12.53 -6.12
C LEU A 676 -4.50 11.89 -4.77
N VAL A 677 -4.19 10.60 -4.61
CA VAL A 677 -4.53 9.83 -3.41
C VAL A 677 -3.38 8.89 -3.05
N GLY A 678 -3.08 8.80 -1.77
CA GLY A 678 -2.12 7.82 -1.23
C GLY A 678 -0.66 8.31 -1.15
N PRO A 679 0.30 7.39 -0.94
CA PRO A 679 0.07 5.96 -0.69
C PRO A 679 -0.71 5.73 0.61
N ILE A 680 -1.81 4.98 0.55
CA ILE A 680 -2.52 4.50 1.74
C ILE A 680 -2.26 3.02 1.92
N ASN A 681 -1.98 2.58 3.15
CA ASN A 681 -1.92 1.15 3.43
C ASN A 681 -3.33 0.60 3.58
N MET A 682 -3.74 -0.28 2.68
CA MET A 682 -5.05 -0.92 2.71
C MET A 682 -5.16 -1.91 3.87
N VAL A 683 -4.04 -2.46 4.36
CA VAL A 683 -4.03 -3.39 5.49
C VAL A 683 -4.39 -2.67 6.79
N ASN A 684 -5.17 -3.34 7.66
CA ASN A 684 -5.65 -2.84 8.95
C ASN A 684 -6.56 -1.60 8.90
N GLN A 685 -7.08 -1.24 7.73
CA GLN A 685 -8.17 -0.26 7.64
C GLN A 685 -9.45 -0.81 8.30
N THR A 686 -10.23 0.06 8.93
CA THR A 686 -11.45 -0.36 9.63
C THR A 686 -12.44 -1.02 8.66
N GLY A 687 -12.75 -2.30 8.92
CA GLY A 687 -13.69 -3.08 8.09
C GLY A 687 -13.09 -3.63 6.80
N GLN A 688 -11.77 -3.56 6.61
CA GLN A 688 -11.08 -4.18 5.48
C GLN A 688 -10.85 -5.68 5.71
N ALA A 689 -11.17 -6.50 4.72
CA ALA A 689 -10.86 -7.93 4.70
C ALA A 689 -9.36 -8.18 4.53
N ALA A 690 -8.89 -9.37 4.92
CA ALA A 690 -7.54 -9.82 4.65
C ALA A 690 -7.21 -9.71 3.14
N VAL A 691 -5.94 -9.47 2.82
CA VAL A 691 -5.46 -9.40 1.43
C VAL A 691 -5.70 -10.76 0.75
N PRO A 692 -6.47 -10.82 -0.35
CA PRO A 692 -6.64 -12.04 -1.14
C PRO A 692 -5.32 -12.62 -1.62
N ALA A 693 -5.25 -13.95 -1.73
CA ALA A 693 -4.07 -14.62 -2.27
C ALA A 693 -3.77 -14.17 -3.71
N ASN A 694 -4.82 -14.01 -4.51
CA ASN A 694 -4.76 -13.44 -5.86
C ASN A 694 -5.91 -12.46 -6.07
N PHE A 695 -5.62 -11.39 -6.81
CA PHE A 695 -6.59 -10.44 -7.30
C PHE A 695 -6.96 -10.72 -8.76
N LEU A 696 -8.21 -10.45 -9.10
CA LEU A 696 -8.65 -10.11 -10.45
C LEU A 696 -8.79 -8.60 -10.58
N LEU A 697 -8.54 -8.07 -11.77
CA LEU A 697 -8.68 -6.66 -12.11
C LEU A 697 -9.90 -6.45 -13.01
N SER A 698 -10.79 -5.54 -12.62
CA SER A 698 -11.96 -5.15 -13.43
C SER A 698 -12.07 -3.64 -13.58
N LEU A 699 -12.45 -3.20 -14.77
CA LEU A 699 -12.83 -1.82 -15.09
C LEU A 699 -14.34 -1.74 -15.09
N THR A 700 -14.92 -0.82 -14.32
CA THR A 700 -16.38 -0.70 -14.15
C THR A 700 -16.86 0.68 -14.56
N GLY A 701 -18.05 0.76 -15.13
CA GLY A 701 -18.69 2.02 -15.50
C GLY A 701 -20.13 2.04 -15.04
N SER A 702 -20.63 3.22 -14.66
CA SER A 702 -22.01 3.33 -14.19
C SER A 702 -22.67 4.67 -14.47
N THR A 703 -24.00 4.62 -14.60
CA THR A 703 -24.89 5.78 -14.72
C THR A 703 -26.11 5.60 -13.83
N GLY A 704 -26.75 6.72 -13.47
CA GLY A 704 -27.96 6.79 -12.68
C GLY A 704 -29.07 7.49 -13.46
N SER A 705 -29.74 8.45 -12.83
CA SER A 705 -30.69 9.35 -13.51
C SER A 705 -30.00 10.40 -14.38
N VAL A 706 -28.72 10.68 -14.10
CA VAL A 706 -27.81 11.45 -14.96
C VAL A 706 -26.83 10.46 -15.57
N THR A 707 -26.38 10.75 -16.79
CA THR A 707 -25.70 9.78 -17.65
C THR A 707 -24.46 10.39 -18.29
N ASN A 708 -23.54 9.52 -18.73
CA ASN A 708 -22.36 9.91 -19.46
C ASN A 708 -21.82 8.75 -20.30
N TYR A 709 -21.04 9.05 -21.34
CA TYR A 709 -20.18 8.04 -21.95
C TYR A 709 -18.93 7.86 -21.11
N HIS A 710 -18.63 6.64 -20.69
CA HIS A 710 -17.40 6.29 -19.99
C HIS A 710 -16.58 5.38 -20.88
N GLU A 711 -15.41 5.84 -21.31
CA GLU A 711 -14.53 5.10 -22.22
C GLU A 711 -13.09 5.10 -21.72
N LEU A 712 -12.33 4.07 -22.11
CA LEU A 712 -10.92 3.93 -21.80
C LEU A 712 -10.12 3.62 -23.07
N ASP A 713 -8.87 4.07 -23.07
CA ASP A 713 -7.88 3.80 -24.10
C ASP A 713 -6.47 3.64 -23.50
N ASN A 714 -5.53 3.14 -24.29
CA ASN A 714 -4.10 3.04 -23.98
C ASN A 714 -3.84 2.41 -22.60
N VAL A 715 -4.58 1.33 -22.31
CA VAL A 715 -4.47 0.59 -21.05
C VAL A 715 -3.11 -0.09 -21.04
N ARG A 716 -2.37 0.09 -19.94
CA ARG A 716 -1.11 -0.59 -19.67
C ARG A 716 -1.11 -1.13 -18.24
N ILE A 717 -0.98 -2.43 -18.09
CA ILE A 717 -0.97 -3.11 -16.79
C ILE A 717 0.37 -3.81 -16.63
N CYS A 718 1.20 -3.34 -15.72
CA CYS A 718 2.52 -3.90 -15.46
C CYS A 718 2.56 -4.52 -14.06
N ALA A 719 3.16 -5.69 -13.90
CA ALA A 719 3.35 -6.30 -12.59
C ALA A 719 4.66 -7.10 -12.46
N LEU A 720 5.18 -7.24 -11.23
CA LEU A 720 6.26 -8.20 -10.95
C LEU A 720 5.77 -9.63 -11.22
N LYS A 721 4.53 -9.93 -10.84
CA LYS A 721 3.86 -11.20 -11.10
C LYS A 721 2.46 -10.95 -11.66
N SER A 722 2.24 -11.46 -12.87
CA SER A 722 0.95 -11.52 -13.54
C SER A 722 0.84 -12.91 -14.14
N ASN A 723 -0.13 -13.71 -13.70
CA ASN A 723 -0.29 -15.09 -14.13
C ASN A 723 -1.56 -15.24 -14.99
N PRO A 724 -1.59 -16.09 -16.02
CA PRO A 724 -2.84 -16.41 -16.71
C PRO A 724 -3.83 -17.07 -15.74
N VAL A 725 -5.13 -16.81 -15.93
CA VAL A 725 -6.22 -17.44 -15.15
C VAL A 725 -6.35 -18.96 -15.38
N GLY A 726 -5.65 -19.50 -16.39
CA GLY A 726 -5.70 -20.92 -16.75
C GLY A 726 -7.02 -21.31 -17.40
N THR A 727 -7.29 -22.62 -17.49
CA THR A 727 -8.58 -23.13 -17.96
C THR A 727 -9.66 -22.81 -16.93
N GLN A 728 -10.74 -22.19 -17.38
CA GLN A 728 -11.85 -21.77 -16.53
C GLN A 728 -13.07 -22.66 -16.73
N ILE A 729 -13.88 -22.77 -15.68
CA ILE A 729 -15.22 -23.35 -15.76
C ILE A 729 -16.12 -22.31 -16.43
N ASP A 730 -16.88 -22.70 -17.45
CA ASP A 730 -17.78 -21.78 -18.14
C ASP A 730 -18.90 -21.33 -17.21
N HIS A 731 -19.62 -22.27 -16.60
CA HIS A 731 -20.63 -22.01 -15.57
C HIS A 731 -20.95 -23.30 -14.80
N PHE A 732 -21.82 -23.20 -13.79
CA PHE A 732 -22.36 -24.34 -13.07
C PHE A 732 -23.85 -24.53 -13.36
N GLU A 733 -24.27 -25.78 -13.48
CA GLU A 733 -25.69 -26.16 -13.55
C GLU A 733 -26.11 -26.99 -12.33
N PHE A 734 -27.35 -26.82 -11.87
CA PHE A 734 -28.00 -27.74 -10.92
C PHE A 734 -29.29 -28.34 -11.48
N ASP A 735 -29.45 -29.65 -11.40
CA ASP A 735 -30.77 -30.29 -11.54
C ASP A 735 -31.35 -30.59 -10.15
N HIS A 736 -32.64 -30.34 -9.98
CA HIS A 736 -33.40 -30.70 -8.77
C HIS A 736 -34.83 -31.13 -9.16
N SER A 737 -35.57 -31.76 -8.25
CA SER A 737 -36.92 -32.30 -8.55
C SER A 737 -37.99 -31.21 -8.74
N GLY A 738 -37.78 -30.05 -8.13
CA GLY A 738 -38.76 -28.97 -8.03
C GLY A 738 -39.84 -29.20 -6.97
N GLN A 739 -39.75 -30.29 -6.19
CA GLN A 739 -40.74 -30.72 -5.20
C GLN A 739 -40.09 -30.90 -3.80
N ALA A 740 -39.31 -29.92 -3.37
CA ALA A 740 -38.58 -29.98 -2.11
C ALA A 740 -39.54 -29.94 -0.89
N LEU A 741 -39.23 -30.70 0.16
CA LEU A 741 -40.07 -30.83 1.36
C LEU A 741 -39.34 -30.36 2.61
N THR A 742 -40.03 -29.68 3.52
CA THR A 742 -39.39 -29.13 4.74
C THR A 742 -38.89 -30.20 5.72
N CYS A 743 -39.39 -31.43 5.58
CA CYS A 743 -39.06 -32.56 6.44
C CYS A 743 -38.02 -33.52 5.83
N ASN A 744 -37.66 -33.37 4.55
CA ASN A 744 -36.69 -34.23 3.86
C ASN A 744 -35.68 -33.40 3.06
N PRO A 745 -34.37 -33.70 3.12
CA PRO A 745 -33.40 -33.06 2.23
C PRO A 745 -33.74 -33.28 0.75
N GLU A 746 -33.56 -32.22 -0.06
CA GLU A 746 -33.65 -32.28 -1.50
C GLU A 746 -32.30 -32.72 -2.08
N THR A 747 -32.34 -33.68 -3.01
CA THR A 747 -31.14 -34.09 -3.77
C THR A 747 -30.97 -33.20 -4.99
N LEU A 748 -29.80 -32.60 -5.15
CA LEU A 748 -29.44 -31.81 -6.33
C LEU A 748 -28.25 -32.44 -7.05
N THR A 749 -28.25 -32.42 -8.38
CA THR A 749 -27.08 -32.80 -9.19
C THR A 749 -26.38 -31.55 -9.68
N ILE A 750 -25.13 -31.32 -9.29
CA ILE A 750 -24.29 -30.22 -9.78
C ILE A 750 -23.46 -30.67 -10.99
N ARG A 751 -23.30 -29.79 -11.98
CA ARG A 751 -22.38 -29.97 -13.13
C ARG A 751 -21.46 -28.76 -13.26
N ALA A 752 -20.18 -29.01 -13.55
CA ALA A 752 -19.23 -27.99 -13.96
C ALA A 752 -19.13 -28.00 -15.49
N CYS A 753 -19.65 -26.97 -16.15
CA CYS A 753 -19.70 -26.89 -17.60
C CYS A 753 -18.40 -26.31 -18.15
N ALA A 754 -17.81 -26.95 -19.16
CA ALA A 754 -16.63 -26.44 -19.86
C ALA A 754 -16.99 -25.50 -21.02
N ASN A 755 -18.25 -25.50 -21.47
CA ASN A 755 -18.74 -24.67 -22.55
C ASN A 755 -20.18 -24.15 -22.28
N ALA A 756 -20.61 -23.16 -23.06
CA ALA A 756 -21.87 -22.44 -22.86
C ALA A 756 -23.14 -23.33 -22.96
N SER A 757 -23.10 -24.42 -23.72
CA SER A 757 -24.23 -25.37 -23.85
C SER A 757 -24.20 -26.48 -22.80
N CYS A 758 -23.18 -26.52 -21.95
CA CYS A 758 -22.86 -27.61 -21.03
C CYS A 758 -22.80 -29.00 -21.68
N SER A 759 -22.55 -29.07 -23.00
CA SER A 759 -22.36 -30.35 -23.71
C SER A 759 -21.00 -30.98 -23.42
N GLN A 760 -20.06 -30.18 -22.88
CA GLN A 760 -18.77 -30.63 -22.37
C GLN A 760 -18.67 -30.27 -20.90
N LEU A 761 -18.25 -31.24 -20.08
CA LEU A 761 -18.02 -31.04 -18.67
C LEU A 761 -16.55 -30.76 -18.38
N PHE A 762 -16.29 -29.98 -17.33
CA PHE A 762 -14.97 -29.78 -16.77
C PHE A 762 -14.64 -30.94 -15.83
N THR A 763 -13.78 -31.87 -16.24
CA THR A 763 -13.60 -33.16 -15.54
C THR A 763 -12.47 -33.20 -14.51
N ASP A 764 -11.57 -32.21 -14.52
CA ASP A 764 -10.50 -32.10 -13.53
C ASP A 764 -11.07 -31.76 -12.14
N PRO A 765 -10.30 -31.91 -11.05
CA PRO A 765 -10.78 -31.59 -9.71
C PRO A 765 -11.29 -30.15 -9.58
N VAL A 766 -12.50 -30.00 -9.04
CA VAL A 766 -13.18 -28.73 -8.78
C VAL A 766 -13.45 -28.58 -7.29
N SER A 767 -13.13 -27.40 -6.76
CA SER A 767 -13.58 -26.94 -5.45
C SER A 767 -14.51 -25.75 -5.65
N ALA A 768 -15.79 -25.86 -5.29
CA ALA A 768 -16.80 -24.82 -5.53
C ALA A 768 -17.48 -24.38 -4.23
N ILE A 769 -17.62 -23.06 -4.05
CA ILE A 769 -18.26 -22.44 -2.90
C ILE A 769 -19.76 -22.33 -3.17
N LEU A 770 -20.56 -23.01 -2.34
CA LEU A 770 -22.00 -23.13 -2.53
C LEU A 770 -22.80 -22.05 -1.79
N THR A 771 -23.88 -21.59 -2.40
CA THR A 771 -24.94 -20.79 -1.76
C THR A 771 -26.22 -21.63 -1.64
N PRO A 772 -27.07 -21.43 -0.61
CA PRO A 772 -27.00 -20.40 0.42
C PRO A 772 -25.97 -20.73 1.52
N LEU A 773 -25.62 -19.72 2.32
CA LEU A 773 -24.91 -19.90 3.58
C LEU A 773 -25.77 -20.68 4.59
N LYS A 774 -25.12 -21.44 5.47
CA LYS A 774 -25.80 -22.18 6.54
C LYS A 774 -26.48 -21.23 7.53
N ASN A 775 -27.73 -21.54 7.89
CA ASN A 775 -28.49 -20.84 8.93
C ASN A 775 -29.15 -21.88 9.85
N GLY A 776 -28.59 -22.08 11.03
CA GLY A 776 -29.01 -23.15 11.94
C GLY A 776 -28.86 -24.53 11.29
N SER A 777 -29.96 -25.28 11.20
CA SER A 777 -30.03 -26.59 10.54
C SER A 777 -30.29 -26.52 9.03
N ASN A 778 -30.54 -25.32 8.49
CA ASN A 778 -30.81 -25.11 7.06
C ASN A 778 -29.51 -24.86 6.29
N GLY A 779 -29.38 -25.46 5.11
CA GLY A 779 -28.20 -25.37 4.25
C GLY A 779 -27.83 -26.72 3.65
N TRP A 780 -26.63 -26.77 3.07
CA TRP A 780 -26.05 -27.98 2.50
C TRP A 780 -25.71 -29.01 3.59
N ILE A 781 -25.94 -30.29 3.32
CA ILE A 781 -25.58 -31.36 4.25
C ILE A 781 -24.11 -31.71 4.07
N ALA A 782 -23.35 -31.66 5.16
CA ALA A 782 -21.95 -32.05 5.18
C ALA A 782 -21.80 -33.55 4.91
N GLY A 783 -20.72 -33.92 4.21
CA GLY A 783 -20.43 -35.30 3.85
C GLY A 783 -18.98 -35.46 3.39
N SER A 784 -18.69 -36.54 2.65
CA SER A 784 -17.35 -36.76 2.08
C SER A 784 -16.94 -35.68 1.07
N GLN A 785 -17.91 -35.04 0.41
CA GLN A 785 -17.66 -34.06 -0.65
C GLN A 785 -17.91 -32.62 -0.22
N VAL A 786 -18.81 -32.39 0.75
CA VAL A 786 -19.19 -31.05 1.23
C VAL A 786 -18.59 -30.81 2.61
N SER A 787 -17.74 -29.79 2.71
CA SER A 787 -17.15 -29.32 3.95
C SER A 787 -17.59 -27.88 4.27
N TYR A 788 -17.42 -27.47 5.53
CA TYR A 788 -17.78 -26.16 6.02
C TYR A 788 -16.58 -25.40 6.58
N ASN A 789 -16.48 -24.12 6.24
CA ASN A 789 -15.64 -23.14 6.94
C ASN A 789 -16.53 -21.99 7.42
N GLY A 790 -16.80 -21.94 8.73
CA GLY A 790 -17.87 -21.11 9.28
C GLY A 790 -19.24 -21.50 8.71
N ASN A 791 -19.95 -20.54 8.12
CA ASN A 791 -21.26 -20.77 7.48
C ASN A 791 -21.17 -21.10 5.98
N THR A 792 -19.96 -21.08 5.41
CA THR A 792 -19.71 -21.29 3.99
C THR A 792 -19.50 -22.76 3.69
N ALA A 793 -20.27 -23.30 2.73
CA ALA A 793 -20.14 -24.67 2.26
C ALA A 793 -19.25 -24.73 1.01
N THR A 794 -18.35 -25.71 0.96
CA THR A 794 -17.51 -25.99 -0.21
C THR A 794 -17.72 -27.44 -0.65
N VAL A 795 -18.02 -27.65 -1.93
CA VAL A 795 -18.04 -28.98 -2.55
C VAL A 795 -16.73 -29.25 -3.28
N ASN A 796 -16.18 -30.44 -3.10
CA ASN A 796 -15.04 -30.93 -3.87
C ASN A 796 -15.47 -32.16 -4.69
N PHE A 797 -15.24 -32.13 -6.00
CA PHE A 797 -15.58 -33.22 -6.90
C PHE A 797 -14.70 -33.24 -8.15
N SER A 798 -14.67 -34.36 -8.85
CA SER A 798 -14.02 -34.53 -10.16
C SER A 798 -14.95 -35.32 -11.09
N GLY A 799 -14.60 -35.44 -12.36
CA GLY A 799 -15.46 -36.09 -13.37
C GLY A 799 -16.61 -35.21 -13.87
N GLY A 800 -16.66 -33.93 -13.45
CA GLY A 800 -17.55 -32.91 -13.99
C GLY A 800 -18.95 -32.86 -13.42
N THR A 801 -19.37 -33.84 -12.60
CA THR A 801 -20.68 -33.82 -11.96
C THR A 801 -20.70 -34.58 -10.63
N THR A 802 -21.58 -34.19 -9.72
CA THR A 802 -21.86 -34.94 -8.50
C THR A 802 -23.24 -34.61 -7.91
N THR A 803 -23.64 -35.31 -6.85
CA THR A 803 -24.92 -35.10 -6.14
C THR A 803 -24.70 -34.50 -4.76
N LEU A 804 -25.56 -33.56 -4.38
CA LEU A 804 -25.54 -32.83 -3.12
C LEU A 804 -26.91 -32.90 -2.45
N GLN A 805 -26.95 -32.67 -1.15
CA GLN A 805 -28.19 -32.65 -0.37
C GLN A 805 -28.38 -31.27 0.25
N LEU A 806 -29.55 -30.67 0.01
CA LEU A 806 -29.94 -29.37 0.58
C LEU A 806 -31.10 -29.56 1.55
N ARG A 807 -30.98 -29.03 2.75
CA ARG A 807 -32.05 -29.04 3.75
C ARG A 807 -32.57 -27.64 4.00
N ASN A 808 -33.89 -27.51 4.05
CA ASN A 808 -34.56 -26.35 4.63
C ASN A 808 -35.77 -26.83 5.43
N ASN A 809 -35.78 -26.58 6.73
CA ASN A 809 -36.88 -26.92 7.61
C ASN A 809 -37.97 -25.84 7.66
N LEU A 810 -37.88 -24.78 6.86
CA LEU A 810 -38.90 -23.73 6.79
C LEU A 810 -39.59 -23.76 5.43
N ALA A 811 -40.89 -23.49 5.38
CA ALA A 811 -41.66 -23.37 4.14
C ALA A 811 -41.33 -22.04 3.43
N THR A 812 -40.06 -21.86 3.09
CA THR A 812 -39.50 -20.66 2.48
C THR A 812 -38.76 -21.01 1.20
N ALA A 813 -38.66 -20.02 0.31
CA ALA A 813 -37.85 -20.13 -0.89
C ALA A 813 -36.36 -20.02 -0.55
N ILE A 814 -35.54 -20.89 -1.14
CA ILE A 814 -34.08 -20.87 -1.06
C ILE A 814 -33.50 -20.82 -2.46
N THR A 815 -32.60 -19.86 -2.70
CA THR A 815 -31.82 -19.80 -3.94
C THR A 815 -30.48 -20.53 -3.76
N VAL A 816 -30.22 -21.51 -4.62
CA VAL A 816 -28.93 -22.22 -4.71
C VAL A 816 -28.03 -21.62 -5.77
N GLY A 817 -26.73 -21.87 -5.65
CA GLY A 817 -25.76 -21.36 -6.60
C GLY A 817 -24.32 -21.72 -6.25
N VAL A 818 -23.40 -21.32 -7.13
CA VAL A 818 -21.97 -21.31 -6.88
C VAL A 818 -21.49 -19.86 -6.91
N SER A 819 -20.92 -19.37 -5.81
CA SER A 819 -20.40 -17.99 -5.73
C SER A 819 -18.96 -17.85 -6.23
N GLY A 820 -18.25 -18.97 -6.38
CA GLY A 820 -16.88 -19.01 -6.87
C GLY A 820 -16.31 -20.43 -6.81
N SER A 821 -15.19 -20.66 -7.51
CA SER A 821 -14.58 -21.99 -7.62
C SER A 821 -13.08 -21.95 -7.88
N THR A 822 -12.42 -23.08 -7.68
CA THR A 822 -11.08 -23.39 -8.14
C THR A 822 -11.12 -24.68 -8.98
N PRO A 823 -10.75 -24.68 -10.27
CA PRO A 823 -10.37 -23.51 -11.09
C PRO A 823 -11.47 -22.45 -11.17
N SER A 824 -11.08 -21.20 -11.46
CA SER A 824 -12.01 -20.08 -11.48
C SER A 824 -13.12 -20.31 -12.50
N THR A 825 -14.36 -19.98 -12.12
CA THR A 825 -15.43 -19.82 -13.11
C THR A 825 -15.10 -18.59 -13.93
N LYS A 826 -15.43 -18.61 -15.23
CA LYS A 826 -15.33 -17.41 -16.07
C LYS A 826 -15.98 -16.25 -15.33
N PRO A 827 -15.31 -15.08 -15.29
CA PRO A 827 -15.93 -13.87 -14.79
C PRO A 827 -17.35 -13.75 -15.32
N LEU A 828 -18.26 -13.38 -14.42
CA LEU A 828 -19.62 -12.97 -14.78
C LEU A 828 -20.59 -14.12 -15.08
N SER A 829 -20.14 -15.37 -14.98
CA SER A 829 -21.01 -16.53 -15.11
C SER A 829 -22.06 -16.60 -14.00
N THR A 830 -23.25 -17.05 -14.38
CA THR A 830 -24.37 -17.28 -13.45
C THR A 830 -24.63 -18.78 -13.34
N THR A 831 -25.03 -19.23 -12.16
CA THR A 831 -25.52 -20.60 -12.01
C THR A 831 -26.89 -20.73 -12.69
N LEU A 832 -27.06 -21.78 -13.48
CA LEU A 832 -28.34 -22.16 -14.06
C LEU A 832 -28.89 -23.39 -13.35
N CYS A 833 -30.21 -23.50 -13.23
CA CYS A 833 -30.82 -24.68 -12.63
C CYS A 833 -31.99 -25.19 -13.44
N ARG A 834 -32.31 -26.47 -13.26
CA ARG A 834 -33.45 -27.14 -13.86
C ARG A 834 -34.32 -27.76 -12.78
N ALA A 835 -35.60 -27.39 -12.77
CA ALA A 835 -36.61 -28.00 -11.90
C ALA A 835 -37.36 -29.10 -12.65
N GLY A 836 -37.16 -30.36 -12.26
CA GLY A 836 -37.76 -31.53 -12.92
C GLY A 836 -37.43 -31.56 -14.42
N SER A 837 -38.47 -31.64 -15.26
CA SER A 837 -38.34 -31.59 -16.72
C SER A 837 -38.39 -30.17 -17.31
N GLY A 838 -38.20 -29.14 -16.49
CA GLY A 838 -38.22 -27.74 -16.92
C GLY A 838 -37.01 -27.33 -17.78
N ALA A 839 -36.99 -26.07 -18.23
CA ALA A 839 -35.84 -25.48 -18.89
C ALA A 839 -34.78 -25.00 -17.88
N LEU A 840 -33.51 -24.98 -18.29
CA LEU A 840 -32.43 -24.36 -17.51
C LEU A 840 -32.66 -22.85 -17.40
N SER A 841 -32.63 -22.32 -16.18
CA SER A 841 -32.72 -20.87 -15.94
C SER A 841 -32.17 -20.49 -14.56
N ALA A 842 -31.75 -19.24 -14.40
CA ALA A 842 -31.39 -18.70 -13.08
C ALA A 842 -32.60 -18.64 -12.12
N ALA A 843 -33.81 -18.44 -12.65
CA ALA A 843 -35.04 -18.43 -11.84
C ALA A 843 -35.33 -19.79 -11.19
N ALA A 844 -35.07 -20.88 -11.92
CA ALA A 844 -35.21 -22.24 -11.39
C ALA A 844 -34.23 -22.56 -10.25
N CYS A 845 -33.19 -21.76 -10.03
CA CYS A 845 -32.31 -21.94 -8.87
C CYS A 845 -32.98 -21.58 -7.54
N THR A 846 -34.21 -21.05 -7.55
CA THR A 846 -34.98 -20.77 -6.34
C THR A 846 -35.96 -21.91 -6.06
N LEU A 847 -35.63 -22.71 -5.04
CA LEU A 847 -36.40 -23.88 -4.60
C LEU A 847 -37.40 -23.47 -3.52
N SER A 848 -38.67 -23.83 -3.70
CA SER A 848 -39.71 -23.67 -2.66
C SER A 848 -39.89 -24.97 -1.90
N PHE A 849 -39.75 -24.91 -0.57
CA PHE A 849 -39.97 -26.07 0.29
C PHE A 849 -41.42 -26.10 0.81
N ALA A 850 -42.07 -27.26 0.71
CA ALA A 850 -43.44 -27.46 1.19
C ALA A 850 -43.50 -28.28 2.48
N ASP A 851 -44.45 -27.98 3.37
CA ASP A 851 -44.62 -28.70 4.66
C ASP A 851 -45.27 -30.08 4.52
N SER A 852 -45.87 -30.37 3.38
CA SER A 852 -46.44 -31.68 3.09
C SER A 852 -46.39 -31.98 1.60
N GLY A 853 -46.30 -33.25 1.26
CA GLY A 853 -46.33 -33.69 -0.13
C GLY A 853 -46.50 -35.19 -0.27
N PHE A 854 -46.61 -35.63 -1.52
CA PHE A 854 -46.60 -37.04 -1.87
C PHE A 854 -45.24 -37.40 -2.45
N VAL A 855 -44.58 -38.39 -1.86
CA VAL A 855 -43.33 -38.96 -2.34
C VAL A 855 -43.65 -40.26 -3.05
N PHE A 856 -43.20 -40.37 -4.29
CA PHE A 856 -43.31 -41.58 -5.10
C PHE A 856 -41.93 -42.16 -5.33
N ASP A 857 -41.79 -43.46 -5.15
CA ASP A 857 -40.62 -44.21 -5.58
C ASP A 857 -41.01 -45.06 -6.80
N VAL A 858 -40.68 -44.54 -7.99
CA VAL A 858 -40.99 -45.16 -9.28
C VAL A 858 -39.68 -45.42 -10.00
N LEU A 859 -39.21 -46.67 -9.94
CA LEU A 859 -38.04 -47.11 -10.71
C LEU A 859 -38.35 -47.14 -12.22
N ASP A 860 -37.32 -46.96 -13.03
CA ASP A 860 -37.43 -47.20 -14.47
C ASP A 860 -37.86 -48.65 -14.75
N THR A 861 -38.84 -48.82 -15.62
CA THR A 861 -39.36 -50.14 -16.00
C THR A 861 -39.60 -50.24 -17.50
N LEU A 862 -39.53 -51.46 -18.04
CA LEU A 862 -39.91 -51.72 -19.41
C LEU A 862 -41.42 -51.50 -19.58
N ALA A 863 -41.81 -50.85 -20.69
CA ALA A 863 -43.21 -50.64 -21.02
C ALA A 863 -44.00 -51.96 -20.99
N ASN A 864 -45.27 -51.89 -20.55
CA ASN A 864 -46.17 -53.04 -20.41
C ASN A 864 -45.73 -54.11 -19.38
N ARG A 865 -44.82 -53.78 -18.45
CA ARG A 865 -44.54 -54.62 -17.26
C ARG A 865 -45.17 -54.01 -16.01
N PRO A 866 -45.84 -54.82 -15.16
CA PRO A 866 -46.36 -54.31 -13.89
C PRO A 866 -45.20 -53.92 -12.97
N GLN A 867 -45.40 -52.82 -12.25
CA GLN A 867 -44.47 -52.34 -11.23
C GLN A 867 -45.25 -51.94 -9.99
N GLN A 868 -44.74 -52.30 -8.83
CA GLN A 868 -45.23 -51.76 -7.57
C GLN A 868 -44.56 -50.41 -7.31
N VAL A 869 -45.39 -49.40 -7.06
CA VAL A 869 -44.94 -48.05 -6.70
C VAL A 869 -45.40 -47.78 -5.27
N VAL A 870 -44.45 -47.44 -4.41
CA VAL A 870 -44.77 -47.03 -3.04
C VAL A 870 -45.03 -45.52 -3.04
N MET A 871 -46.22 -45.15 -2.61
CA MET A 871 -46.63 -43.76 -2.40
C MET A 871 -46.64 -43.45 -0.90
N LYS A 872 -45.93 -42.40 -0.50
CA LYS A 872 -45.91 -41.89 0.88
C LYS A 872 -46.51 -40.50 0.89
N ALA A 873 -47.59 -40.29 1.65
CA ALA A 873 -48.06 -38.96 1.97
C ALA A 873 -47.34 -38.51 3.24
N VAL A 874 -46.49 -37.49 3.15
CA VAL A 874 -45.68 -37.02 4.28
C VAL A 874 -46.06 -35.59 4.64
N LYS A 875 -46.01 -35.30 5.94
CA LYS A 875 -46.10 -33.95 6.50
C LYS A 875 -44.96 -33.77 7.51
N LYS A 876 -44.46 -32.55 7.62
CA LYS A 876 -43.55 -32.16 8.70
C LYS A 876 -44.27 -32.16 10.05
N ASP A 877 -43.69 -32.89 11.01
CA ASP A 877 -44.13 -32.85 12.40
C ASP A 877 -43.61 -31.60 13.13
N ASP A 878 -44.48 -30.93 13.90
CA ASP A 878 -44.15 -29.65 14.53
C ASP A 878 -43.10 -29.78 15.65
N ALA A 879 -43.03 -30.92 16.33
CA ALA A 879 -42.11 -31.15 17.44
C ALA A 879 -40.76 -31.74 16.99
N SER A 880 -40.79 -32.84 16.24
CA SER A 880 -39.62 -33.61 15.82
C SER A 880 -38.99 -33.12 14.52
N GLN A 881 -39.73 -32.32 13.72
CA GLN A 881 -39.31 -31.83 12.41
C GLN A 881 -39.04 -32.95 11.38
N GLN A 882 -39.49 -34.18 11.64
CA GLN A 882 -39.35 -35.35 10.76
C GLN A 882 -40.54 -35.47 9.80
N CYS A 883 -40.36 -36.19 8.69
CA CYS A 883 -41.47 -36.56 7.81
C CYS A 883 -42.30 -37.67 8.47
N VAL A 884 -43.49 -37.32 8.92
CA VAL A 884 -44.47 -38.29 9.46
C VAL A 884 -45.59 -38.54 8.47
N PRO A 885 -46.27 -39.70 8.51
CA PRO A 885 -47.38 -39.99 7.61
C PRO A 885 -48.51 -38.96 7.78
N SER A 886 -48.87 -38.26 6.70
CA SER A 886 -49.93 -37.23 6.70
C SER A 886 -51.34 -37.83 6.84
N PHE A 887 -51.49 -39.11 6.51
CA PHE A 887 -52.78 -39.83 6.49
C PHE A 887 -52.75 -41.13 7.31
N ALA A 888 -51.96 -41.20 8.40
CA ALA A 888 -51.99 -42.36 9.28
C ALA A 888 -53.43 -42.66 9.75
N GLY A 889 -53.89 -43.90 9.55
CA GLY A 889 -55.20 -44.35 10.03
C GLY A 889 -56.43 -43.78 9.30
N VAL A 890 -56.25 -43.10 8.15
CA VAL A 890 -57.39 -42.55 7.38
C VAL A 890 -57.32 -42.93 5.90
N SER A 891 -58.46 -43.28 5.31
CA SER A 891 -58.58 -43.52 3.86
C SER A 891 -58.86 -42.21 3.12
N LYS A 892 -58.07 -41.92 2.09
CA LYS A 892 -58.27 -40.77 1.20
C LYS A 892 -58.33 -41.22 -0.26
N PRO A 893 -59.28 -40.71 -1.08
CA PRO A 893 -59.30 -41.00 -2.51
C PRO A 893 -58.13 -40.29 -3.20
N VAL A 894 -57.30 -41.04 -3.92
CA VAL A 894 -56.22 -40.53 -4.78
C VAL A 894 -56.56 -40.87 -6.23
N ARG A 895 -56.42 -39.89 -7.12
CA ARG A 895 -56.64 -40.08 -8.56
C ARG A 895 -55.33 -39.87 -9.30
N PHE A 896 -55.09 -40.69 -10.32
CA PHE A 896 -53.88 -40.67 -11.13
C PHE A 896 -54.22 -40.31 -12.58
N TRP A 897 -53.23 -39.74 -13.27
CA TRP A 897 -53.23 -39.51 -14.71
C TRP A 897 -51.81 -39.73 -15.23
N SER A 898 -51.67 -39.97 -16.53
CA SER A 898 -50.37 -40.10 -17.21
C SER A 898 -50.32 -39.27 -18.49
N ASP A 899 -49.11 -38.89 -18.88
CA ASP A 899 -48.81 -38.28 -20.18
C ASP A 899 -47.46 -38.79 -20.69
N TYR A 900 -47.22 -38.67 -22.00
CA TYR A 900 -45.99 -39.12 -22.64
C TYR A 900 -44.99 -37.97 -22.81
N VAL A 901 -43.77 -38.14 -22.28
CA VAL A 901 -42.70 -37.13 -22.41
C VAL A 901 -41.89 -37.35 -23.68
N SER A 902 -41.48 -38.60 -23.96
CA SER A 902 -40.76 -38.98 -25.19
C SER A 902 -40.98 -40.47 -25.49
N PRO A 903 -41.52 -40.86 -26.66
CA PRO A 903 -42.08 -39.98 -27.70
C PRO A 903 -43.29 -39.19 -27.19
N ALA A 904 -43.51 -37.96 -27.68
CA ALA A 904 -44.58 -37.07 -27.19
C ALA A 904 -46.02 -37.54 -27.53
N SER A 905 -46.17 -38.71 -28.14
CA SER A 905 -47.46 -39.34 -28.40
C SER A 905 -47.32 -40.86 -28.42
N ASN A 906 -48.42 -41.55 -28.16
CA ASN A 906 -48.48 -43.00 -28.20
C ASN A 906 -49.33 -43.49 -29.38
N THR A 907 -48.65 -43.79 -30.48
CA THR A 907 -49.27 -44.33 -31.70
C THR A 907 -49.76 -45.78 -31.55
N PHE A 908 -49.35 -46.48 -30.49
CA PHE A 908 -49.71 -47.87 -30.22
C PHE A 908 -50.95 -48.03 -29.31
N GLY A 909 -51.49 -46.93 -28.77
CA GLY A 909 -52.72 -46.93 -27.97
C GLY A 909 -52.61 -47.66 -26.61
N SER A 910 -51.40 -47.97 -26.15
CA SER A 910 -51.17 -48.51 -24.80
C SER A 910 -51.63 -47.54 -23.71
N LYS A 911 -52.16 -48.06 -22.60
CA LYS A 911 -52.69 -47.26 -21.49
C LYS A 911 -51.90 -47.56 -20.23
N VAL A 912 -51.52 -46.52 -19.49
CA VAL A 912 -51.05 -46.71 -18.11
C VAL A 912 -52.25 -47.14 -17.27
N THR A 913 -52.09 -48.20 -16.49
CA THR A 913 -53.12 -48.69 -15.58
C THR A 913 -52.58 -48.69 -14.16
N VAL A 914 -53.43 -48.36 -13.19
CA VAL A 914 -53.14 -48.50 -11.76
C VAL A 914 -54.14 -49.49 -11.19
N ASN A 915 -53.64 -50.59 -10.62
CA ASN A 915 -54.47 -51.72 -10.15
C ASN A 915 -55.44 -52.24 -11.23
N GLY A 916 -54.98 -52.32 -12.48
CA GLY A 916 -55.76 -52.81 -13.62
C GLY A 916 -56.75 -51.79 -14.22
N ASN A 917 -56.94 -50.62 -13.60
CA ASN A 917 -57.80 -49.56 -14.13
C ASN A 917 -56.98 -48.56 -14.93
N ALA A 918 -57.40 -48.27 -16.17
CA ALA A 918 -56.76 -47.24 -16.98
C ALA A 918 -56.90 -45.87 -16.32
N ILE A 919 -55.79 -45.15 -16.19
CA ILE A 919 -55.77 -43.79 -15.66
C ILE A 919 -55.96 -42.78 -16.79
N ALA A 920 -56.39 -41.57 -16.46
CA ALA A 920 -56.68 -40.54 -17.46
C ALA A 920 -55.42 -40.12 -18.24
N HIS A 921 -55.57 -39.86 -19.54
CA HIS A 921 -54.56 -39.18 -20.37
C HIS A 921 -54.89 -37.69 -20.43
N VAL A 922 -53.90 -36.80 -20.32
CA VAL A 922 -54.14 -35.35 -20.24
C VAL A 922 -54.69 -34.82 -21.57
N GLN A 923 -56.00 -34.68 -21.65
CA GLN A 923 -56.60 -33.63 -22.48
C GLN A 923 -57.70 -32.83 -21.76
N ASN A 924 -58.09 -33.15 -20.51
CA ASN A 924 -59.13 -32.39 -19.81
C ASN A 924 -59.03 -32.46 -18.27
N LEU A 925 -58.08 -31.77 -17.66
CA LEU A 925 -58.15 -31.44 -16.23
C LEU A 925 -57.83 -29.97 -16.00
N LYS A 926 -58.90 -29.15 -15.86
CA LYS A 926 -58.83 -27.88 -15.15
C LYS A 926 -58.49 -28.18 -13.69
N ARG A 927 -57.43 -27.55 -13.16
CA ARG A 927 -57.12 -27.54 -11.72
C ARG A 927 -58.36 -27.09 -10.94
N GLN A 928 -58.99 -27.97 -10.18
CA GLN A 928 -59.74 -27.58 -8.99
C GLN A 928 -58.87 -27.92 -7.79
N ALA A 929 -58.29 -26.88 -7.18
CA ALA A 929 -57.80 -26.94 -5.82
C ALA A 929 -59.02 -26.77 -4.90
N ASN A 930 -59.13 -27.66 -3.90
CA ASN A 930 -59.75 -27.36 -2.61
C ASN A 930 -58.71 -27.67 -1.55
#